data_AF-A0A0Q6AAE8-F1
#
_entry.id   AF-A0A0Q6AAE8-F1
#
_cell.length_a   1.000
_cell.length_b   1.000
_cell.length_c   1.000
_cell.angle_alpha   90.00
_cell.angle_beta   90.00
_cell.angle_gamma   90.00
#
_symmetry.space_group_name_H-M   'P 1'
#
loop_
_entity.id
_entity.type
_entity.pdbx_description
1 polymer ?
#
loop_
_entity_poly.entity_id
_entity_poly.type
_entity_poly.pdbx_seq_one_letter_code
_entity_poly.pdbx_strand_id
1 'polypeptide(L)'
;MTTAPAYTPDALIAADIDAYLAQHQRKSLLRFITCGSVDDGKSTLIGRLLYDSKMIFEDQLAALESDSKRVGTQGQEIDFALLVDGLAAEREQGITIDVAYRFFATEKRKFIVADTPGHEQYTRNMVTGASTADLAVILIDARKGVLTQTRRHSYLAHLIGIRHIVLAVNKMDLVGYDRTVFERIVADYLGFAESIGIAGFTAIPLSGFKGDNITGPSINTPWYDGPALIKHLESVELDGEAAVRKGFRLPVQWVNRPNLDFRGFAGTIAGGMVRPGDAVRVLPSGRTSHVARIVTMDGDLPQAVAGQSVTLTLTDEVDCSRGDVIAAADTPPQVADQFRTTIVWMDGEPLLPGRAYWLKTAAGTVSATVQAPRHAIDVNTLAELSVRTLGLNDIGVADVFTDRGIAFEAYGENRELGAFILIDKISNATVAAGMIDFCLRRSQNVHWQSVDITRQAHAAQKNQSPKVLWFTGLSGSGKSTIANLVEKKLHALGKHSFLLDGDNIRHGLNRDLGFTDADRVENVRRVGEVAKLMADAGLIVLTAFISPFRAERDLARSMLPAGEFVEVFVDTPLSVAEARDVKGLYAKARSGALANFTGIDSPYQAPLRPDIHVDTTRESPEAAAERIVEHVLGIWAPTL
;
A
#
# COMPACT_ATOMS: atom_id res chain seq x y z
N MET A 1 50.40 27.78 -30.91
CA MET A 1 49.94 26.39 -30.80
C MET A 1 48.44 26.40 -31.04
N THR A 2 48.01 25.79 -32.13
CA THR A 2 46.63 25.79 -32.63
C THR A 2 45.69 25.09 -31.66
N THR A 3 44.65 25.81 -31.25
CA THR A 3 43.54 25.35 -30.42
C THR A 3 42.68 24.36 -31.19
N ALA A 4 42.54 23.13 -30.68
CA ALA A 4 41.57 22.17 -31.18
C ALA A 4 40.14 22.63 -30.85
N PRO A 5 39.15 22.34 -31.70
CA PRO A 5 37.76 22.73 -31.47
C PRO A 5 37.17 22.05 -30.23
N ALA A 6 36.34 22.78 -29.48
CA ALA A 6 35.66 22.35 -28.26
C ALA A 6 34.56 21.27 -28.47
N TYR A 7 34.31 20.89 -29.74
CA TYR A 7 33.29 19.93 -30.12
C TYR A 7 33.84 19.02 -31.22
N THR A 8 33.95 17.72 -30.91
CA THR A 8 34.18 16.67 -31.90
C THR A 8 32.88 15.87 -31.97
N PRO A 9 32.10 15.94 -33.07
CA PRO A 9 30.89 15.15 -33.19
C PRO A 9 31.23 13.67 -33.15
N ASP A 10 30.37 12.89 -32.49
CA ASP A 10 30.46 11.43 -32.45
C ASP A 10 30.61 10.87 -33.87
N ALA A 11 31.48 9.87 -34.05
CA ALA A 11 31.74 9.28 -35.36
C ALA A 11 30.46 8.73 -36.03
N LEU A 12 29.43 8.39 -35.24
CA LEU A 12 28.10 7.96 -35.69
C LEU A 12 27.16 9.12 -36.06
N ILE A 13 27.26 10.28 -35.40
CA ILE A 13 26.47 11.48 -35.77
C ILE A 13 26.86 11.97 -37.17
N ALA A 14 28.14 11.84 -37.52
CA ALA A 14 28.66 12.21 -38.82
C ALA A 14 28.38 11.17 -39.94
N ALA A 15 28.04 9.92 -39.58
CA ALA A 15 27.94 8.82 -40.53
C ALA A 15 26.50 8.33 -40.76
N ASP A 16 25.63 8.29 -39.75
CA ASP A 16 24.25 7.78 -39.87
C ASP A 16 23.35 8.30 -38.72
N ILE A 17 22.62 9.38 -39.00
CA ILE A 17 21.70 10.03 -38.05
C ILE A 17 20.49 9.14 -37.74
N ASP A 18 20.01 8.33 -38.70
CA ASP A 18 18.84 7.48 -38.49
C ASP A 18 19.17 6.28 -37.59
N ALA A 19 20.35 5.68 -37.76
CA ALA A 19 20.86 4.67 -36.83
C ALA A 19 21.09 5.24 -35.41
N TYR A 20 21.63 6.47 -35.32
CA TYR A 20 21.79 7.18 -34.05
C TYR A 20 20.44 7.45 -33.36
N LEU A 21 19.43 7.93 -34.11
CA LEU A 21 18.08 8.17 -33.61
C LEU A 21 17.38 6.87 -33.19
N ALA A 22 17.51 5.78 -33.96
CA ALA A 22 16.96 4.47 -33.62
C ALA A 22 17.62 3.87 -32.36
N GLN A 23 18.94 4.06 -32.20
CA GLN A 23 19.69 3.66 -31.01
C GLN A 23 19.28 4.50 -29.79
N HIS A 24 19.03 5.79 -29.97
CA HIS A 24 18.52 6.68 -28.91
C HIS A 24 17.07 6.39 -28.50
N GLN A 25 16.22 5.95 -29.45
CA GLN A 25 14.84 5.55 -29.19
C GLN A 25 14.75 4.25 -28.36
N ARG A 26 15.74 3.35 -28.47
CA ARG A 26 15.76 2.02 -27.82
C ARG A 26 16.64 1.92 -26.57
N LYS A 27 17.11 3.04 -25.98
CA LYS A 27 17.88 3.00 -24.74
C LYS A 27 17.06 2.42 -23.60
N SER A 28 17.62 1.44 -22.89
CA SER A 28 17.01 0.90 -21.68
C SER A 28 16.94 1.96 -20.58
N LEU A 29 15.99 1.83 -19.67
CA LEU A 29 15.80 2.70 -18.52
C LEU A 29 16.34 2.00 -17.28
N LEU A 30 17.00 2.71 -16.37
CA LEU A 30 17.30 2.26 -15.01
C LEU A 30 16.68 3.22 -14.02
N ARG A 31 15.90 2.71 -13.06
CA ARG A 31 15.48 3.50 -11.90
C ARG A 31 16.33 3.10 -10.72
N PHE A 32 16.98 4.05 -10.07
CA PHE A 32 17.74 3.77 -8.86
C PHE A 32 17.51 4.82 -7.78
N ILE A 33 17.71 4.42 -6.53
CA ILE A 33 17.66 5.30 -5.36
C ILE A 33 19.05 5.50 -4.77
N THR A 34 19.28 6.67 -4.17
CA THR A 34 20.45 6.92 -3.32
C THR A 34 20.03 6.94 -1.86
N CYS A 35 20.67 6.10 -1.05
CA CYS A 35 20.43 6.00 0.38
C CYS A 35 21.75 6.13 1.14
N GLY A 36 21.70 6.55 2.40
CA GLY A 36 22.90 6.88 3.17
C GLY A 36 22.57 7.81 4.32
N SER A 37 23.47 7.88 5.30
CA SER A 37 23.33 8.72 6.47
C SER A 37 23.34 10.20 6.11
N VAL A 38 22.90 11.04 7.06
CA VAL A 38 23.17 12.48 7.01
C VAL A 38 24.69 12.68 6.90
N ASP A 39 25.08 13.59 6.00
CA ASP A 39 26.46 13.91 5.60
C ASP A 39 27.22 12.84 4.81
N ASP A 40 26.64 11.71 4.40
CA ASP A 40 27.37 10.72 3.59
C ASP A 40 27.65 11.20 2.16
N GLY A 41 27.15 12.38 1.78
CA GLY A 41 27.44 13.04 0.51
C GLY A 41 26.52 12.61 -0.64
N LYS A 42 25.26 12.26 -0.35
CA LYS A 42 24.24 11.88 -1.35
C LYS A 42 23.99 12.97 -2.38
N SER A 43 23.61 14.17 -1.92
CA SER A 43 23.35 15.32 -2.78
C SER A 43 24.59 15.71 -3.60
N THR A 44 25.78 15.66 -2.99
CA THR A 44 27.05 15.90 -3.70
C THR A 44 27.29 14.88 -4.81
N LEU A 45 27.06 13.58 -4.55
CA LEU A 45 27.22 12.53 -5.56
C LEU A 45 26.23 12.71 -6.71
N ILE A 46 24.95 12.99 -6.42
CA ILE A 46 23.93 13.22 -7.45
C ILE A 46 24.27 14.47 -8.27
N GLY A 47 24.59 15.59 -7.62
CA GLY A 47 24.99 16.82 -8.30
C GLY A 47 26.20 16.61 -9.20
N ARG A 48 27.18 15.82 -8.73
CA ARG A 48 28.34 15.45 -9.54
C ARG A 48 27.98 14.56 -10.72
N LEU A 49 27.11 13.56 -10.54
CA LEU A 49 26.60 12.73 -11.63
C LEU A 49 25.91 13.56 -12.71
N LEU A 50 25.09 14.55 -12.31
CA LEU A 50 24.42 15.45 -13.24
C LEU A 50 25.39 16.35 -14.01
N TYR A 51 26.40 16.88 -13.31
CA TYR A 51 27.46 17.69 -13.91
C TYR A 51 28.29 16.89 -14.92
N ASP A 52 28.79 15.72 -14.51
CA ASP A 52 29.64 14.87 -15.33
C ASP A 52 28.88 14.26 -16.52
N SER A 53 27.55 14.11 -16.42
CA SER A 53 26.68 13.70 -17.53
C SER A 53 26.44 14.83 -18.55
N LYS A 54 27.06 16.02 -18.37
CA LYS A 54 26.97 17.19 -19.26
C LYS A 54 25.54 17.69 -19.51
N MET A 55 24.65 17.48 -18.54
CA MET A 55 23.23 17.88 -18.63
C MET A 55 22.95 19.28 -18.03
N ILE A 56 23.96 19.95 -17.49
CA ILE A 56 23.84 21.30 -16.92
C ILE A 56 24.29 22.31 -17.98
N PHE A 57 23.39 23.22 -18.37
CA PHE A 57 23.68 24.32 -19.28
C PHE A 57 24.65 25.33 -18.62
N GLU A 58 25.48 26.02 -19.42
CA GLU A 58 26.54 26.93 -18.91
C GLU A 58 26.01 28.04 -17.99
N ASP A 59 24.78 28.50 -18.21
CA ASP A 59 24.07 29.50 -17.40
C ASP A 59 23.71 28.98 -16.00
N GLN A 60 23.28 27.72 -15.89
CA GLN A 60 23.04 27.08 -14.60
C GLN A 60 24.33 26.83 -13.82
N LEU A 61 25.43 26.53 -14.52
CA LEU A 61 26.74 26.37 -13.90
C LEU A 61 27.27 27.70 -13.32
N ALA A 62 27.11 28.80 -14.07
CA ALA A 62 27.49 30.14 -13.60
C ALA A 62 26.66 30.58 -12.39
N ALA A 63 25.36 30.28 -12.38
CA ALA A 63 24.50 30.50 -11.21
C ALA A 63 24.96 29.68 -10.00
N LEU A 64 25.29 28.41 -10.19
CA LEU A 64 25.79 27.53 -9.14
C LEU A 64 27.13 28.01 -8.57
N GLU A 65 28.06 28.47 -9.39
CA GLU A 65 29.33 29.06 -8.94
C GLU A 65 29.10 30.32 -8.10
N SER A 66 28.12 31.14 -8.47
CA SER A 66 27.77 32.35 -7.73
C SER A 66 27.12 32.04 -6.37
N ASP A 67 26.23 31.05 -6.34
CA ASP A 67 25.54 30.61 -5.12
C ASP A 67 26.49 29.85 -4.18
N SER A 68 27.41 29.03 -4.73
CA SER A 68 28.45 28.34 -3.97
C SER A 68 29.34 29.33 -3.20
N LYS A 69 29.70 30.46 -3.84
CA LYS A 69 30.49 31.52 -3.19
C LYS A 69 29.71 32.30 -2.13
N ARG A 70 28.38 32.37 -2.24
CA ARG A 70 27.53 33.19 -1.36
C ARG A 70 26.99 32.41 -0.16
N VAL A 71 26.63 31.14 -0.36
CA VAL A 71 25.88 30.31 0.61
C VAL A 71 26.44 28.89 0.73
N GLY A 72 27.47 28.52 -0.02
CA GLY A 72 28.02 27.15 -0.05
C GLY A 72 28.81 26.77 1.20
N THR A 73 28.89 25.46 1.44
CA THR A 73 29.61 24.88 2.58
C THR A 73 31.05 24.47 2.24
N GLN A 74 31.41 24.49 0.95
CA GLN A 74 32.69 24.03 0.38
C GLN A 74 33.69 25.17 0.09
N GLY A 75 33.47 26.37 0.65
CA GLY A 75 34.38 27.52 0.48
C GLY A 75 34.32 28.15 -0.92
N GLN A 76 35.44 28.20 -1.64
CA GLN A 76 35.52 28.77 -3.00
C GLN A 76 35.31 27.73 -4.12
N GLU A 77 35.25 26.45 -3.79
CA GLU A 77 34.95 25.38 -4.76
C GLU A 77 33.43 25.22 -4.98
N ILE A 78 33.05 24.61 -6.10
CA ILE A 78 31.64 24.44 -6.48
C ILE A 78 30.96 23.46 -5.53
N ASP A 79 29.86 23.89 -4.90
CA ASP A 79 29.05 23.07 -4.01
C ASP A 79 27.92 22.38 -4.80
N PHE A 80 28.18 21.17 -5.27
CA PHE A 80 27.24 20.39 -6.08
C PHE A 80 25.95 20.00 -5.36
N ALA A 81 25.89 20.07 -4.02
CA ALA A 81 24.66 19.77 -3.27
C ALA A 81 23.54 20.78 -3.59
N LEU A 82 23.90 22.04 -3.88
CA LEU A 82 22.96 23.13 -4.19
C LEU A 82 22.13 22.90 -5.47
N LEU A 83 22.55 22.00 -6.36
CA LEU A 83 21.78 21.59 -7.55
C LEU A 83 20.56 20.72 -7.18
N VAL A 84 20.66 19.99 -6.08
CA VAL A 84 19.74 18.91 -5.71
C VAL A 84 18.69 19.42 -4.72
N ASP A 85 19.10 20.24 -3.75
CA ASP A 85 18.26 20.74 -2.66
C ASP A 85 17.28 21.84 -3.16
N GLY A 86 16.03 21.44 -3.36
CA GLY A 86 15.01 22.25 -4.04
C GLY A 86 14.15 23.09 -3.11
N LEU A 87 13.94 22.65 -1.87
CA LEU A 87 13.09 23.35 -0.89
C LEU A 87 13.93 24.35 -0.07
N ALA A 88 13.33 25.50 0.26
CA ALA A 88 13.96 26.50 1.14
C ALA A 88 14.32 25.89 2.52
N ALA A 89 13.46 25.02 3.05
CA ALA A 89 13.71 24.30 4.29
C ALA A 89 14.85 23.26 4.19
N GLU A 90 15.04 22.62 3.03
CA GLU A 90 16.18 21.72 2.78
C GLU A 90 17.49 22.51 2.78
N ARG A 91 17.51 23.69 2.13
CA ARG A 91 18.68 24.58 2.06
C ARG A 91 19.07 25.18 3.41
N GLU A 92 18.09 25.52 4.26
CA GLU A 92 18.36 26.03 5.61
C GLU A 92 18.91 24.95 6.56
N GLN A 93 18.53 23.68 6.36
CA GLN A 93 18.90 22.58 7.25
C GLN A 93 20.01 21.67 6.70
N GLY A 94 20.36 21.77 5.41
CA GLY A 94 21.38 20.94 4.75
C GLY A 94 20.99 19.46 4.65
N ILE A 95 19.69 19.14 4.60
CA ILE A 95 19.18 17.76 4.52
C ILE A 95 18.12 17.63 3.42
N THR A 96 18.06 16.48 2.74
CA THR A 96 16.94 16.11 1.85
C THR A 96 15.70 15.79 2.71
N ILE A 97 14.55 16.37 2.38
CA ILE A 97 13.27 16.20 3.12
C ILE A 97 12.27 15.38 2.30
N ASP A 98 12.14 15.64 0.99
CA ASP A 98 11.22 14.93 0.09
C ASP A 98 11.95 14.16 -1.03
N VAL A 99 11.27 13.22 -1.69
CA VAL A 99 11.88 12.45 -2.78
C VAL A 99 11.99 13.31 -4.04
N ALA A 100 13.21 13.71 -4.41
CA ALA A 100 13.47 14.42 -5.65
C ALA A 100 13.83 13.44 -6.78
N TYR A 101 13.04 13.42 -7.85
CA TYR A 101 13.37 12.66 -9.06
C TYR A 101 14.19 13.50 -10.04
N ARG A 102 15.34 12.98 -10.47
CA ARG A 102 16.16 13.60 -11.51
C ARG A 102 16.37 12.63 -12.67
N PHE A 103 16.50 13.21 -13.86
CA PHE A 103 16.60 12.46 -15.12
C PHE A 103 17.93 12.80 -15.77
N PHE A 104 18.69 11.78 -16.14
CA PHE A 104 19.88 11.94 -16.96
C PHE A 104 20.02 10.75 -17.89
N ALA A 105 20.89 10.87 -18.89
CA ALA A 105 21.16 9.79 -19.83
C ALA A 105 22.64 9.77 -20.17
N THR A 106 23.15 8.58 -20.39
CA THR A 106 24.46 8.38 -21.04
C THR A 106 24.24 7.97 -22.50
N GLU A 107 25.33 7.74 -23.23
CA GLU A 107 25.29 7.18 -24.57
C GLU A 107 24.58 5.81 -24.61
N LYS A 108 24.66 5.02 -23.54
CA LYS A 108 24.10 3.66 -23.51
C LYS A 108 22.71 3.57 -22.89
N ARG A 109 22.39 4.42 -21.92
CA ARG A 109 21.23 4.17 -21.04
C ARG A 109 20.59 5.44 -20.50
N LYS A 110 19.28 5.39 -20.23
CA LYS A 110 18.52 6.44 -19.54
C LYS A 110 18.41 6.10 -18.06
N PHE A 111 18.50 7.12 -17.20
CA PHE A 111 18.49 6.98 -15.75
C PHE A 111 17.44 7.88 -15.11
N ILE A 112 16.76 7.33 -14.11
CA ILE A 112 15.94 8.07 -13.16
C ILE A 112 16.54 7.83 -11.78
N VAL A 113 17.01 8.90 -11.14
CA VAL A 113 17.51 8.85 -9.77
C VAL A 113 16.47 9.46 -8.84
N ALA A 114 16.13 8.75 -7.77
CA ALA A 114 15.32 9.28 -6.67
C ALA A 114 16.24 9.55 -5.48
N ASP A 115 16.37 10.82 -5.10
CA ASP A 115 17.07 11.18 -3.88
C ASP A 115 16.18 10.90 -2.68
N THR A 116 16.57 9.97 -1.81
CA THR A 116 15.77 9.60 -0.65
C THR A 116 16.35 10.21 0.63
N PRO A 117 15.51 10.86 1.47
CA PRO A 117 15.93 11.42 2.74
C PRO A 117 16.54 10.35 3.66
N GLY A 118 17.62 10.70 4.36
CA GLY A 118 18.41 9.73 5.16
C GLY A 118 18.00 9.62 6.64
N HIS A 119 17.00 10.41 7.06
CA HIS A 119 16.64 10.54 8.47
C HIS A 119 15.48 9.59 8.84
N GLU A 120 15.47 9.15 10.10
CA GLU A 120 14.57 8.11 10.63
C GLU A 120 13.08 8.42 10.44
N GLN A 121 12.73 9.70 10.39
CA GLN A 121 11.35 10.17 10.24
C GLN A 121 10.80 10.01 8.81
N TYR A 122 11.63 9.69 7.81
CA TYR A 122 11.25 9.69 6.39
C TYR A 122 11.26 8.29 5.73
N THR A 123 11.02 7.22 6.50
CA THR A 123 10.91 5.86 5.95
C THR A 123 9.80 5.75 4.91
N ARG A 124 8.66 6.43 5.12
CA ARG A 124 7.60 6.59 4.11
C ARG A 124 8.12 7.07 2.75
N ASN A 125 9.00 8.08 2.74
CA ASN A 125 9.54 8.68 1.52
C ASN A 125 10.49 7.69 0.83
N MET A 126 11.35 7.03 1.61
CA MET A 126 12.19 5.95 1.08
C MET A 126 11.35 4.84 0.47
N VAL A 127 10.29 4.39 1.14
CA VAL A 127 9.42 3.30 0.65
C VAL A 127 8.75 3.68 -0.67
N THR A 128 8.27 4.91 -0.77
CA THR A 128 7.66 5.44 -1.99
C THR A 128 8.66 5.47 -3.14
N GLY A 129 9.86 6.04 -2.92
CA GLY A 129 10.92 6.11 -3.95
C GLY A 129 11.46 4.72 -4.35
N ALA A 130 11.69 3.86 -3.37
CA ALA A 130 12.23 2.51 -3.53
C ALA A 130 11.25 1.55 -4.23
N SER A 131 9.94 1.76 -4.11
CA SER A 131 8.92 0.88 -4.69
C SER A 131 9.04 0.71 -6.21
N THR A 132 9.58 1.73 -6.91
CA THR A 132 9.77 1.72 -8.36
C THR A 132 11.22 1.53 -8.78
N ALA A 133 12.13 1.41 -7.82
CA ALA A 133 13.55 1.29 -8.10
C ALA A 133 13.95 -0.14 -8.45
N ASP A 134 14.90 -0.23 -9.36
CA ASP A 134 15.56 -1.46 -9.79
C ASP A 134 16.87 -1.69 -9.03
N LEU A 135 17.52 -0.60 -8.59
CA LEU A 135 18.82 -0.60 -7.92
C LEU A 135 18.87 0.40 -6.76
N ALA A 136 19.62 0.08 -5.71
CA ALA A 136 19.91 1.00 -4.60
C ALA A 136 21.41 1.27 -4.48
N VAL A 137 21.79 2.55 -4.41
CA VAL A 137 23.15 2.99 -4.11
C VAL A 137 23.20 3.40 -2.64
N ILE A 138 23.82 2.56 -1.82
CA ILE A 138 24.04 2.78 -0.38
C ILE A 138 25.37 3.50 -0.20
N LEU A 139 25.32 4.79 0.14
CA LEU A 139 26.49 5.61 0.43
C LEU A 139 26.94 5.40 1.88
N ILE A 140 28.27 5.34 2.05
CA ILE A 140 28.94 5.29 3.37
C ILE A 140 30.09 6.28 3.38
N ASP A 141 30.18 7.14 4.39
CA ASP A 141 31.38 7.95 4.65
C ASP A 141 32.53 7.04 5.14
N ALA A 142 33.63 6.99 4.38
CA ALA A 142 34.80 6.17 4.67
C ALA A 142 35.43 6.44 6.06
N ARG A 143 35.22 7.64 6.62
CA ARG A 143 35.71 8.00 7.96
C ARG A 143 34.88 7.37 9.08
N LYS A 144 33.60 7.12 8.82
CA LYS A 144 32.61 6.64 9.81
C LYS A 144 32.40 5.13 9.72
N GLY A 145 32.48 4.56 8.52
CA GLY A 145 32.17 3.16 8.28
C GLY A 145 30.67 2.87 8.36
N VAL A 146 30.30 1.61 8.62
CA VAL A 146 28.88 1.16 8.61
C VAL A 146 28.13 1.70 9.82
N LEU A 147 27.10 2.52 9.59
CA LEU A 147 26.25 3.10 10.63
C LEU A 147 24.89 2.41 10.73
N THR A 148 24.14 2.68 11.80
CA THR A 148 22.76 2.20 11.98
C THR A 148 21.86 2.60 10.81
N GLN A 149 22.00 3.82 10.29
CA GLN A 149 21.23 4.30 9.13
C GLN A 149 21.59 3.53 7.85
N THR A 150 22.86 3.18 7.64
CA THR A 150 23.30 2.31 6.53
C THR A 150 22.60 0.95 6.59
N ARG A 151 22.55 0.35 7.78
CA ARG A 151 21.87 -0.94 8.02
C ARG A 151 20.38 -0.84 7.74
N ARG A 152 19.72 0.19 8.28
CA ARG A 152 18.30 0.47 8.06
C ARG A 152 17.94 0.62 6.59
N HIS A 153 18.67 1.46 5.85
CA HIS A 153 18.40 1.68 4.42
C HIS A 153 18.63 0.41 3.59
N SER A 154 19.64 -0.37 3.94
CA SER A 154 19.94 -1.63 3.26
C SER A 154 18.83 -2.67 3.53
N TYR A 155 18.36 -2.76 4.77
CA TYR A 155 17.23 -3.60 5.14
C TYR A 155 15.95 -3.21 4.40
N LEU A 156 15.62 -1.92 4.37
CA LEU A 156 14.46 -1.39 3.65
C LEU A 156 14.53 -1.63 2.14
N ALA A 157 15.71 -1.40 1.53
CA ALA A 157 15.91 -1.65 0.10
C ALA A 157 15.70 -3.14 -0.23
N HIS A 158 16.25 -4.03 0.59
CA HIS A 158 16.06 -5.48 0.45
C HIS A 158 14.59 -5.89 0.64
N LEU A 159 13.95 -5.37 1.69
CA LEU A 159 12.56 -5.65 2.02
C LEU A 159 11.62 -5.25 0.87
N ILE A 160 11.85 -4.10 0.24
CA ILE A 160 11.09 -3.60 -0.92
C ILE A 160 11.47 -4.35 -2.22
N GLY A 161 12.33 -5.36 -2.15
CA GLY A 161 12.67 -6.24 -3.27
C GLY A 161 13.62 -5.62 -4.29
N ILE A 162 14.41 -4.62 -3.90
CA ILE A 162 15.51 -4.13 -4.73
C ILE A 162 16.62 -5.18 -4.72
N ARG A 163 16.87 -5.78 -5.90
CA ARG A 163 17.83 -6.88 -6.04
C ARG A 163 19.26 -6.41 -6.25
N HIS A 164 19.45 -5.28 -6.94
CA HIS A 164 20.78 -4.74 -7.22
C HIS A 164 21.16 -3.71 -6.17
N ILE A 165 22.23 -3.98 -5.44
CA ILE A 165 22.74 -3.08 -4.39
C ILE A 165 24.18 -2.69 -4.72
N VAL A 166 24.45 -1.38 -4.69
CA VAL A 166 25.78 -0.79 -4.83
C VAL A 166 26.18 -0.18 -3.50
N LEU A 167 27.33 -0.60 -2.97
CA LEU A 167 27.94 -0.01 -1.79
C LEU A 167 28.95 1.07 -2.22
N ALA A 168 28.53 2.33 -2.18
CA ALA A 168 29.36 3.48 -2.52
C ALA A 168 30.12 3.97 -1.29
N VAL A 169 31.39 3.56 -1.16
CA VAL A 169 32.26 4.03 -0.06
C VAL A 169 32.82 5.40 -0.44
N ASN A 170 32.15 6.44 0.02
CA ASN A 170 32.39 7.84 -0.33
C ASN A 170 33.45 8.50 0.58
N LYS A 171 33.98 9.64 0.15
CA LYS A 171 34.99 10.44 0.85
C LYS A 171 36.32 9.73 1.05
N MET A 172 36.70 8.89 0.09
CA MET A 172 38.01 8.21 0.11
C MET A 172 39.19 9.19 0.10
N ASP A 173 39.00 10.40 -0.44
CA ASP A 173 39.97 11.49 -0.43
C ASP A 173 40.36 11.92 0.99
N LEU A 174 39.41 11.91 1.94
CA LEU A 174 39.66 12.31 3.33
C LEU A 174 40.40 11.25 4.16
N VAL A 175 40.46 10.02 3.66
CA VAL A 175 41.22 8.91 4.28
C VAL A 175 42.45 8.54 3.44
N GLY A 176 42.87 9.42 2.52
CA GLY A 176 44.07 9.21 1.71
C GLY A 176 43.98 8.00 0.77
N TYR A 177 42.76 7.62 0.35
CA TYR A 177 42.49 6.48 -0.52
C TYR A 177 43.02 5.13 0.00
N ASP A 178 43.03 4.96 1.33
CA ASP A 178 43.53 3.77 2.01
C ASP A 178 42.70 2.51 1.69
N ARG A 179 43.36 1.49 1.12
CA ARG A 179 42.79 0.19 0.77
C ARG A 179 42.24 -0.56 1.99
N THR A 180 42.94 -0.53 3.11
CA THR A 180 42.58 -1.27 4.32
C THR A 180 41.30 -0.73 4.95
N VAL A 181 41.09 0.59 4.88
CA VAL A 181 39.84 1.23 5.32
C VAL A 181 38.66 0.76 4.47
N PHE A 182 38.83 0.74 3.15
CA PHE A 182 37.80 0.24 2.22
C PHE A 182 37.48 -1.24 2.47
N GLU A 183 38.49 -2.11 2.53
CA GLU A 183 38.29 -3.55 2.73
C GLU A 183 37.61 -3.86 4.06
N ARG A 184 37.93 -3.12 5.14
CA ARG A 184 37.25 -3.25 6.44
C ARG A 184 35.76 -2.91 6.33
N ILE A 185 35.42 -1.78 5.70
CA ILE A 185 34.03 -1.35 5.53
C ILE A 185 33.24 -2.37 4.70
N VAL A 186 33.86 -2.90 3.64
CA VAL A 186 33.25 -3.94 2.80
C VAL A 186 33.00 -5.22 3.59
N ALA A 187 33.95 -5.65 4.43
CA ALA A 187 33.80 -6.83 5.29
C ALA A 187 32.69 -6.63 6.34
N ASP A 188 32.66 -5.47 7.00
CA ASP A 188 31.61 -5.12 7.98
C ASP A 188 30.22 -5.10 7.33
N TYR A 189 30.13 -4.56 6.11
CA TYR A 189 28.88 -4.53 5.37
C TYR A 189 28.46 -5.91 4.88
N LEU A 190 29.41 -6.75 4.43
CA LEU A 190 29.14 -8.12 3.99
C LEU A 190 28.49 -8.94 5.11
N GLY A 191 29.05 -8.90 6.33
CA GLY A 191 28.48 -9.62 7.47
C GLY A 191 27.06 -9.18 7.82
N PHE A 192 26.74 -7.90 7.61
CA PHE A 192 25.37 -7.39 7.76
C PHE A 192 24.46 -7.79 6.58
N ALA A 193 24.94 -7.69 5.34
CA ALA A 193 24.18 -8.02 4.13
C ALA A 193 23.73 -9.49 4.14
N GLU A 194 24.61 -10.40 4.57
CA GLU A 194 24.30 -11.83 4.72
C GLU A 194 23.22 -12.08 5.78
N SER A 195 23.23 -11.34 6.91
CA SER A 195 22.25 -11.55 7.98
C SER A 195 20.83 -11.14 7.61
N ILE A 196 20.67 -10.27 6.61
CA ILE A 196 19.36 -9.84 6.08
C ILE A 196 18.98 -10.48 4.75
N GLY A 197 19.83 -11.36 4.20
CA GLY A 197 19.51 -12.10 2.97
C GLY A 197 19.81 -11.38 1.66
N ILE A 198 20.68 -10.36 1.66
CA ILE A 198 21.18 -9.75 0.41
C ILE A 198 22.17 -10.73 -0.25
N ALA A 199 21.79 -11.27 -1.41
CA ALA A 199 22.57 -12.29 -2.12
C ALA A 199 23.89 -11.77 -2.73
N GLY A 200 24.02 -10.45 -2.94
CA GLY A 200 25.25 -9.84 -3.45
C GLY A 200 25.12 -8.32 -3.60
N PHE A 201 26.26 -7.63 -3.57
CA PHE A 201 26.36 -6.19 -3.80
C PHE A 201 27.69 -5.86 -4.50
N THR A 202 27.75 -4.71 -5.17
CA THR A 202 28.99 -4.20 -5.79
C THR A 202 29.55 -3.06 -4.95
N ALA A 203 30.75 -3.23 -4.39
CA ALA A 203 31.43 -2.17 -3.64
C ALA A 203 32.30 -1.31 -4.56
N ILE A 204 32.16 0.02 -4.43
CA ILE A 204 32.90 1.00 -5.22
C ILE A 204 33.49 2.06 -4.29
N PRO A 205 34.83 2.19 -4.19
CA PRO A 205 35.47 3.30 -3.48
C PRO A 205 35.35 4.56 -4.35
N LEU A 206 34.79 5.65 -3.84
CA LEU A 206 34.60 6.86 -4.62
C LEU A 206 34.80 8.14 -3.81
N SER A 207 34.95 9.27 -4.52
CA SER A 207 34.85 10.61 -3.94
C SER A 207 33.85 11.42 -4.76
N GLY A 208 32.66 11.66 -4.20
CA GLY A 208 31.63 12.51 -4.80
C GLY A 208 32.12 13.93 -5.10
N PHE A 209 33.08 14.41 -4.31
CA PHE A 209 33.64 15.75 -4.44
C PHE A 209 34.74 15.81 -5.52
N LYS A 210 35.76 14.94 -5.43
CA LYS A 210 36.90 14.94 -6.35
C LYS A 210 36.62 14.24 -7.68
N GLY A 211 35.55 13.45 -7.77
CA GLY A 211 35.14 12.75 -8.99
C GLY A 211 35.76 11.36 -9.17
N ASP A 212 36.50 10.86 -8.17
CA ASP A 212 37.17 9.56 -8.23
C ASP A 212 36.16 8.41 -8.36
N ASN A 213 36.38 7.52 -9.35
CA ASN A 213 35.56 6.32 -9.62
C ASN A 213 34.07 6.58 -9.92
N ILE A 214 33.71 7.80 -10.32
CA ILE A 214 32.32 8.13 -10.73
C ILE A 214 32.10 7.81 -12.21
N THR A 215 32.79 8.52 -13.12
CA THR A 215 32.70 8.32 -14.58
C THR A 215 33.70 7.29 -15.09
N GLY A 216 34.91 7.29 -14.54
CA GLY A 216 36.01 6.44 -14.95
C GLY A 216 36.91 6.04 -13.77
N PRO A 217 37.88 5.14 -14.00
CA PRO A 217 38.79 4.67 -12.95
C PRO A 217 39.66 5.81 -12.44
N SER A 218 39.89 5.84 -11.12
CA SER A 218 40.75 6.83 -10.46
C SER A 218 42.21 6.39 -10.42
N ILE A 219 43.10 7.35 -10.67
CA ILE A 219 44.55 7.19 -10.45
C ILE A 219 44.92 7.08 -8.96
N ASN A 220 44.05 7.55 -8.07
CA ASN A 220 44.27 7.55 -6.62
C ASN A 220 43.94 6.21 -5.97
N THR A 221 43.21 5.33 -6.67
CA THR A 221 42.89 3.97 -6.22
C THR A 221 43.42 2.92 -7.20
N PRO A 222 44.75 2.84 -7.45
CA PRO A 222 45.31 1.89 -8.40
C PRO A 222 45.15 0.42 -7.95
N TRP A 223 44.79 0.21 -6.69
CA TRP A 223 44.52 -1.09 -6.09
C TRP A 223 43.08 -1.59 -6.32
N TYR A 224 42.19 -0.76 -6.88
CA TYR A 224 40.81 -1.12 -7.15
C TYR A 224 40.62 -1.47 -8.62
N ASP A 225 40.32 -2.74 -8.90
CA ASP A 225 40.12 -3.27 -10.26
C ASP A 225 38.63 -3.29 -10.69
N GLY A 226 37.72 -2.84 -9.82
CA GLY A 226 36.29 -2.86 -10.08
C GLY A 226 35.80 -1.73 -11.01
N PRO A 227 34.51 -1.72 -11.37
CA PRO A 227 33.95 -0.71 -12.26
C PRO A 227 33.78 0.64 -11.57
N ALA A 228 33.89 1.72 -12.34
CA ALA A 228 33.38 3.03 -11.93
C ALA A 228 31.85 3.02 -11.84
N LEU A 229 31.27 3.92 -11.03
CA LEU A 229 29.84 3.95 -10.73
C LEU A 229 28.98 4.01 -11.99
N ILE A 230 29.21 4.95 -12.90
CA ILE A 230 28.42 5.09 -14.14
C ILE A 230 28.54 3.84 -15.00
N LYS A 231 29.75 3.29 -15.16
CA LYS A 231 29.94 2.08 -15.96
C LYS A 231 29.15 0.90 -15.41
N HIS A 232 29.10 0.76 -14.08
CA HIS A 232 28.29 -0.26 -13.44
C HIS A 232 26.79 -0.03 -13.68
N LEU A 233 26.29 1.20 -13.48
CA LEU A 233 24.88 1.55 -13.73
C LEU A 233 24.46 1.31 -15.19
N GLU A 234 25.37 1.51 -16.15
CA GLU A 234 25.15 1.17 -17.56
C GLU A 234 25.06 -0.34 -17.81
N SER A 235 25.83 -1.15 -17.09
CA SER A 235 25.95 -2.59 -17.33
C SER A 235 24.96 -3.45 -16.53
N VAL A 236 24.28 -2.89 -15.52
CA VAL A 236 23.30 -3.65 -14.72
C VAL A 236 22.19 -4.19 -15.62
N GLU A 237 22.16 -5.50 -15.79
CA GLU A 237 21.09 -6.19 -16.50
C GLU A 237 19.84 -6.16 -15.63
N LEU A 238 18.76 -5.57 -16.16
CA LEU A 238 17.46 -5.65 -15.51
C LEU A 238 16.85 -7.01 -15.79
N ASP A 239 16.20 -7.56 -14.77
CA ASP A 239 15.53 -8.87 -14.71
C ASP A 239 14.42 -9.15 -15.75
N GLY A 240 14.43 -8.50 -16.92
CA GLY A 240 13.54 -8.81 -18.04
C GLY A 240 13.59 -10.30 -18.42
N GLU A 241 14.76 -10.93 -18.38
CA GLU A 241 14.89 -12.36 -18.66
C GLU A 241 14.28 -13.25 -17.57
N ALA A 242 14.41 -12.88 -16.29
CA ALA A 242 13.81 -13.63 -15.18
C ALA A 242 12.29 -13.48 -15.14
N ALA A 243 11.75 -12.32 -15.55
CA ALA A 243 10.31 -12.10 -15.72
C ALA A 243 9.75 -12.91 -16.90
N VAL A 244 10.50 -13.05 -17.99
CA VAL A 244 10.12 -13.87 -19.16
C VAL A 244 10.10 -15.37 -18.84
N ARG A 245 10.95 -15.87 -17.92
CA ARG A 245 10.98 -17.28 -17.49
C ARG A 245 9.82 -17.67 -16.56
N LYS A 246 9.06 -16.71 -16.02
CA LYS A 246 7.90 -16.97 -15.15
C LYS A 246 6.64 -17.28 -15.97
N GLY A 247 5.65 -17.92 -15.35
CA GLY A 247 4.36 -18.18 -16.01
C GLY A 247 3.68 -16.87 -16.43
N PHE A 248 2.91 -16.91 -17.51
CA PHE A 248 2.18 -15.74 -18.01
C PHE A 248 1.24 -15.15 -16.95
N ARG A 249 1.28 -13.82 -16.76
CA ARG A 249 0.40 -13.04 -15.86
C ARG A 249 -0.03 -11.74 -16.52
N LEU A 250 -1.34 -11.52 -16.64
CA LEU A 250 -1.94 -10.28 -17.10
C LEU A 250 -3.05 -9.85 -16.14
N PRO A 251 -2.76 -8.92 -15.21
CA PRO A 251 -3.78 -8.23 -14.44
C PRO A 251 -4.66 -7.39 -15.37
N VAL A 252 -5.96 -7.66 -15.39
CA VAL A 252 -6.90 -6.97 -16.26
C VAL A 252 -7.21 -5.60 -15.69
N GLN A 253 -6.80 -4.56 -16.43
CA GLN A 253 -7.01 -3.16 -16.08
C GLN A 253 -8.31 -2.62 -16.68
N TRP A 254 -8.69 -3.13 -17.86
CA TRP A 254 -9.84 -2.64 -18.61
C TRP A 254 -10.44 -3.73 -19.50
N VAL A 255 -11.78 -3.75 -19.59
CA VAL A 255 -12.50 -4.58 -20.55
C VAL A 255 -12.89 -3.70 -21.74
N ASN A 256 -12.20 -3.88 -22.86
CA ASN A 256 -12.41 -3.12 -24.08
C ASN A 256 -13.55 -3.72 -24.91
N ARG A 257 -14.62 -2.95 -25.11
CA ARG A 257 -15.77 -3.28 -25.97
C ARG A 257 -16.19 -2.05 -26.79
N PRO A 258 -15.51 -1.76 -27.90
CA PRO A 258 -15.86 -0.65 -28.77
C PRO A 258 -17.12 -0.92 -29.60
N ASN A 259 -17.46 -2.19 -29.84
CA ASN A 259 -18.64 -2.64 -30.56
C ASN A 259 -19.08 -4.04 -30.09
N LEU A 260 -20.15 -4.58 -30.67
CA LEU A 260 -20.72 -5.88 -30.29
C LEU A 260 -19.81 -7.08 -30.64
N ASP A 261 -18.94 -6.92 -31.64
CA ASP A 261 -18.11 -8.00 -32.18
C ASP A 261 -16.71 -8.06 -31.56
N PHE A 262 -16.35 -7.09 -30.72
CA PHE A 262 -15.03 -7.03 -30.10
C PHE A 262 -15.14 -6.99 -28.57
N ARG A 263 -14.54 -8.00 -27.94
CA ARG A 263 -14.30 -8.04 -26.50
C ARG A 263 -12.84 -8.36 -26.23
N GLY A 264 -12.10 -7.38 -25.73
CA GLY A 264 -10.70 -7.51 -25.36
C GLY A 264 -10.45 -7.20 -23.89
N PHE A 265 -9.44 -7.82 -23.31
CA PHE A 265 -9.00 -7.60 -21.94
C PHE A 265 -7.63 -6.93 -21.98
N ALA A 266 -7.60 -5.66 -21.58
CA ALA A 266 -6.40 -4.83 -21.64
C ALA A 266 -5.69 -4.79 -20.29
N GLY A 267 -4.37 -4.85 -20.34
CA GLY A 267 -3.49 -4.74 -19.18
C GLY A 267 -2.02 -4.73 -19.58
N THR A 268 -1.14 -4.55 -18.59
CA THR A 268 0.31 -4.71 -18.75
C THR A 268 0.71 -6.11 -18.29
N ILE A 269 1.46 -6.84 -19.11
CA ILE A 269 1.92 -8.19 -18.75
C ILE A 269 2.88 -8.09 -17.57
N ALA A 270 2.50 -8.69 -16.44
CA ALA A 270 3.28 -8.65 -15.20
C ALA A 270 4.38 -9.72 -15.16
N GLY A 271 4.21 -10.81 -15.92
CA GLY A 271 5.16 -11.91 -15.97
C GLY A 271 4.93 -12.81 -17.18
N GLY A 272 5.99 -13.47 -17.62
CA GLY A 272 5.99 -14.44 -18.71
C GLY A 272 5.81 -13.84 -20.11
N MET A 273 5.37 -14.70 -21.02
CA MET A 273 5.04 -14.37 -22.41
C MET A 273 3.73 -15.04 -22.81
N VAL A 274 3.10 -14.53 -23.86
CA VAL A 274 1.86 -15.09 -24.40
C VAL A 274 1.87 -15.03 -25.93
N ARG A 275 1.28 -16.04 -26.56
CA ARG A 275 1.07 -16.18 -27.99
C ARG A 275 -0.40 -16.50 -28.29
N PRO A 276 -0.90 -16.14 -29.49
CA PRO A 276 -2.17 -16.68 -29.96
C PRO A 276 -2.16 -18.22 -29.93
N GLY A 277 -3.22 -18.81 -29.41
CA GLY A 277 -3.38 -20.24 -29.19
C GLY A 277 -3.04 -20.72 -27.77
N ASP A 278 -2.36 -19.91 -26.95
CA ASP A 278 -1.97 -20.33 -25.61
C ASP A 278 -3.20 -20.54 -24.71
N ALA A 279 -3.17 -21.63 -23.92
CA ALA A 279 -4.20 -21.92 -22.94
C ALA A 279 -4.03 -21.04 -21.69
N VAL A 280 -5.10 -20.34 -21.32
CA VAL A 280 -5.13 -19.39 -20.20
C VAL A 280 -6.24 -19.72 -19.22
N ARG A 281 -6.06 -19.25 -17.98
CA ARG A 281 -7.05 -19.29 -16.90
C ARG A 281 -7.32 -17.90 -16.38
N VAL A 282 -8.60 -17.56 -16.20
CA VAL A 282 -9.05 -16.31 -15.56
C VAL A 282 -9.25 -16.57 -14.08
N LEU A 283 -8.69 -15.72 -13.23
CA LEU A 283 -8.79 -15.81 -11.77
C LEU A 283 -9.44 -14.53 -11.21
N PRO A 284 -10.28 -14.65 -10.17
CA PRO A 284 -10.45 -15.82 -9.29
C PRO A 284 -11.45 -16.88 -9.78
N SER A 285 -12.14 -16.69 -10.90
CA SER A 285 -13.21 -17.60 -11.36
C SER A 285 -12.76 -19.01 -11.74
N GLY A 286 -11.49 -19.19 -12.09
CA GLY A 286 -10.89 -20.46 -12.48
C GLY A 286 -11.23 -20.93 -13.90
N ARG A 287 -12.01 -20.17 -14.66
CA ARG A 287 -12.42 -20.53 -16.04
C ARG A 287 -11.22 -20.54 -16.97
N THR A 288 -11.16 -21.51 -17.87
CA THR A 288 -10.11 -21.66 -18.87
C THR A 288 -10.59 -21.25 -20.27
N SER A 289 -9.68 -20.74 -21.09
CA SER A 289 -9.91 -20.42 -22.51
C SER A 289 -8.57 -20.40 -23.25
N HIS A 290 -8.56 -19.98 -24.51
CA HIS A 290 -7.35 -19.80 -25.31
C HIS A 290 -7.26 -18.36 -25.81
N VAL A 291 -6.03 -17.88 -25.99
CA VAL A 291 -5.79 -16.54 -26.55
C VAL A 291 -6.09 -16.58 -28.05
N ALA A 292 -7.08 -15.81 -28.50
CA ALA A 292 -7.40 -15.71 -29.92
C ALA A 292 -6.45 -14.75 -30.64
N ARG A 293 -6.26 -13.54 -30.09
CA ARG A 293 -5.41 -12.48 -30.67
C ARG A 293 -4.80 -11.63 -29.57
N ILE A 294 -3.60 -11.12 -29.85
CA ILE A 294 -2.92 -10.09 -29.06
C ILE A 294 -2.98 -8.80 -29.87
N VAL A 295 -3.69 -7.80 -29.38
CA VAL A 295 -3.97 -6.55 -30.09
C VAL A 295 -3.25 -5.39 -29.42
N THR A 296 -2.54 -4.57 -30.21
CA THR A 296 -1.95 -3.30 -29.78
C THR A 296 -2.39 -2.17 -30.71
N MET A 297 -1.92 -0.95 -30.44
CA MET A 297 -2.18 0.21 -31.30
C MET A 297 -1.65 0.01 -32.72
N ASP A 298 -0.50 -0.67 -32.86
CA ASP A 298 0.19 -0.88 -34.14
C ASP A 298 -0.29 -2.14 -34.88
N GLY A 299 -1.33 -2.80 -34.36
CA GLY A 299 -1.92 -4.01 -34.92
C GLY A 299 -1.73 -5.24 -34.04
N ASP A 300 -1.92 -6.41 -34.64
CA ASP A 300 -1.83 -7.68 -33.92
C ASP A 300 -0.39 -8.15 -33.78
N LEU A 301 -0.07 -8.69 -32.60
CA LEU A 301 1.25 -9.25 -32.31
C LEU A 301 1.22 -10.78 -32.34
N PRO A 302 2.26 -11.44 -32.90
CA PRO A 302 2.41 -12.89 -32.82
C PRO A 302 2.84 -13.36 -31.43
N GLN A 303 3.38 -12.46 -30.61
CA GLN A 303 3.83 -12.73 -29.25
C GLN A 303 3.87 -11.41 -28.46
N ALA A 304 3.55 -11.48 -27.17
CA ALA A 304 3.81 -10.41 -26.21
C ALA A 304 4.54 -10.92 -24.97
N VAL A 305 5.29 -10.02 -24.31
CA VAL A 305 6.14 -10.34 -23.15
C VAL A 305 5.90 -9.38 -22.00
N ALA A 306 6.37 -9.75 -20.80
CA ALA A 306 6.32 -8.92 -19.60
C ALA A 306 6.77 -7.46 -19.86
N GLY A 307 6.06 -6.51 -19.27
CA GLY A 307 6.25 -5.07 -19.44
C GLY A 307 5.49 -4.44 -20.60
N GLN A 308 4.98 -5.23 -21.56
CA GLN A 308 4.16 -4.71 -22.66
C GLN A 308 2.69 -4.53 -22.24
N SER A 309 2.10 -3.41 -22.63
CA SER A 309 0.65 -3.18 -22.54
C SER A 309 -0.03 -3.73 -23.78
N VAL A 310 -0.95 -4.68 -23.60
CA VAL A 310 -1.64 -5.38 -24.68
C VAL A 310 -3.13 -5.53 -24.38
N THR A 311 -3.92 -5.77 -25.43
CA THR A 311 -5.30 -6.23 -25.31
C THR A 311 -5.39 -7.67 -25.80
N LEU A 312 -5.80 -8.60 -24.93
CA LEU A 312 -6.04 -9.99 -25.31
C LEU A 312 -7.50 -10.22 -25.66
N THR A 313 -7.75 -10.90 -26.77
CA THR A 313 -9.05 -11.49 -27.07
C THR A 313 -8.99 -12.98 -26.78
N LEU A 314 -10.09 -13.56 -26.30
CA LEU A 314 -10.18 -14.98 -25.96
C LEU A 314 -11.09 -15.69 -26.97
N THR A 315 -10.88 -17.00 -27.15
CA THR A 315 -11.70 -17.83 -28.04
C THR A 315 -13.11 -18.07 -27.50
N ASP A 316 -13.25 -18.09 -26.17
CA ASP A 316 -14.49 -18.38 -25.48
C ASP A 316 -15.03 -17.14 -24.77
N GLU A 317 -16.35 -17.07 -24.58
CA GLU A 317 -16.98 -16.03 -23.77
C GLU A 317 -16.76 -16.32 -22.27
N VAL A 318 -15.64 -15.84 -21.76
CA VAL A 318 -15.32 -15.93 -20.33
C VAL A 318 -15.80 -14.68 -19.59
N ASP A 319 -16.31 -14.85 -18.37
CA ASP A 319 -16.56 -13.72 -17.48
C ASP A 319 -15.24 -13.27 -16.86
N CYS A 320 -14.89 -12.02 -17.12
CA CYS A 320 -13.64 -11.41 -16.72
C CYS A 320 -13.83 -9.90 -16.65
N SER A 321 -13.39 -9.32 -15.53
CA SER A 321 -13.58 -7.93 -15.16
C SER A 321 -12.27 -7.30 -14.70
N ARG A 322 -12.27 -5.97 -14.49
CA ARG A 322 -11.13 -5.27 -13.92
C ARG A 322 -10.78 -5.84 -12.53
N GLY A 323 -9.50 -6.11 -12.32
CA GLY A 323 -8.98 -6.71 -11.09
C GLY A 323 -8.81 -8.23 -11.17
N ASP A 324 -9.41 -8.89 -12.16
CA ASP A 324 -9.12 -10.29 -12.45
C ASP A 324 -7.72 -10.43 -13.05
N VAL A 325 -7.17 -11.65 -12.97
CA VAL A 325 -5.86 -11.98 -13.55
C VAL A 325 -6.05 -13.08 -14.59
N ILE A 326 -5.61 -12.82 -15.82
CA ILE A 326 -5.45 -13.86 -16.85
C ILE A 326 -4.04 -14.42 -16.70
N ALA A 327 -3.92 -15.73 -16.52
CA ALA A 327 -2.64 -16.39 -16.33
C ALA A 327 -2.51 -17.63 -17.23
N ALA A 328 -1.29 -18.14 -17.38
CA ALA A 328 -1.07 -19.46 -17.99
C ALA A 328 -1.87 -20.53 -17.24
N ALA A 329 -2.55 -21.42 -17.98
CA ALA A 329 -3.50 -22.37 -17.40
C ALA A 329 -2.84 -23.47 -16.54
N ASP A 330 -1.59 -23.81 -16.83
CA ASP A 330 -0.80 -24.86 -16.17
C ASP A 330 -0.15 -24.38 -14.85
N THR A 331 0.10 -23.08 -14.76
CA THR A 331 0.82 -22.44 -13.67
C THR A 331 0.05 -21.22 -13.15
N PRO A 332 -1.21 -21.38 -12.69
CA PRO A 332 -2.01 -20.26 -12.20
C PRO A 332 -1.46 -19.70 -10.88
N PRO A 333 -1.54 -18.38 -10.64
CA PRO A 333 -1.25 -17.80 -9.33
C PRO A 333 -2.27 -18.28 -8.28
N GLN A 334 -1.92 -18.11 -7.00
CA GLN A 334 -2.77 -18.53 -5.90
C GLN A 334 -3.99 -17.62 -5.78
N VAL A 335 -5.12 -18.18 -5.33
CA VAL A 335 -6.31 -17.43 -4.97
C VAL A 335 -6.62 -17.71 -3.51
N ALA A 336 -6.61 -16.67 -2.69
CA ALA A 336 -7.00 -16.74 -1.29
C ALA A 336 -7.61 -15.41 -0.87
N ASP A 337 -8.19 -15.37 0.33
CA ASP A 337 -8.76 -14.19 0.98
C ASP A 337 -8.06 -13.88 2.31
N GLN A 338 -7.02 -14.64 2.66
CA GLN A 338 -6.29 -14.52 3.92
C GLN A 338 -4.80 -14.75 3.69
N PHE A 339 -3.99 -13.76 4.06
CA PHE A 339 -2.56 -13.75 3.75
C PHE A 339 -1.74 -13.32 4.95
N ARG A 340 -0.54 -13.89 5.08
CA ARG A 340 0.51 -13.29 5.88
C ARG A 340 1.17 -12.20 5.05
N THR A 341 1.36 -11.03 5.64
CA THR A 341 1.91 -9.87 4.96
C THR A 341 2.94 -9.16 5.84
N THR A 342 3.90 -8.51 5.19
CA THR A 342 4.70 -7.46 5.81
C THR A 342 4.10 -6.10 5.42
N ILE A 343 3.84 -5.25 6.40
CA ILE A 343 3.18 -3.96 6.23
C ILE A 343 4.13 -2.87 6.71
N VAL A 344 4.30 -1.84 5.88
CA VAL A 344 4.91 -0.57 6.27
C VAL A 344 3.79 0.44 6.50
N TRP A 345 3.62 0.86 7.75
CA TRP A 345 2.62 1.86 8.11
C TRP A 345 3.12 3.28 7.86
N MET A 346 2.32 4.08 7.16
CA MET A 346 2.72 5.40 6.63
C MET A 346 1.86 6.56 7.16
N ASP A 347 0.81 6.26 7.91
CA ASP A 347 -0.09 7.26 8.49
C ASP A 347 0.32 7.66 9.90
N GLY A 348 -0.02 8.89 10.29
CA GLY A 348 0.23 9.39 11.64
C GLY A 348 -0.73 8.79 12.66
N GLU A 349 -1.96 8.45 12.25
CA GLU A 349 -2.88 7.68 13.08
C GLU A 349 -2.43 6.21 13.09
N PRO A 350 -2.28 5.57 14.27
CA PRO A 350 -1.90 4.16 14.34
C PRO A 350 -2.91 3.25 13.66
N LEU A 351 -2.44 2.10 13.18
CA LEU A 351 -3.29 1.03 12.69
C LEU A 351 -4.36 0.66 13.74
N LEU A 352 -5.62 0.55 13.32
CA LEU A 352 -6.68 -0.01 14.15
C LEU A 352 -6.95 -1.45 13.70
N PRO A 353 -6.49 -2.48 14.45
CA PRO A 353 -6.77 -3.87 14.12
C PRO A 353 -8.27 -4.12 13.94
N GLY A 354 -8.62 -4.88 12.90
CA GLY A 354 -10.00 -5.20 12.54
C GLY A 354 -10.73 -4.11 11.73
N ARG A 355 -10.15 -2.90 11.59
CA ARG A 355 -10.77 -1.82 10.81
C ARG A 355 -10.75 -2.19 9.33
N ALA A 356 -11.82 -1.82 8.63
CA ALA A 356 -11.91 -2.06 7.20
C ALA A 356 -11.20 -0.94 6.42
N TYR A 357 -10.27 -1.34 5.55
CA TYR A 357 -9.55 -0.51 4.60
C TYR A 357 -9.90 -0.94 3.18
N TRP A 358 -9.65 -0.07 2.20
CA TRP A 358 -9.54 -0.51 0.81
C TRP A 358 -8.14 -1.07 0.60
N LEU A 359 -8.05 -2.34 0.19
CA LEU A 359 -6.81 -2.93 -0.30
C LEU A 359 -6.81 -2.82 -1.83
N LYS A 360 -5.80 -2.15 -2.36
CA LYS A 360 -5.56 -2.07 -3.80
C LYS A 360 -4.32 -2.89 -4.15
N THR A 361 -4.50 -3.88 -5.02
CA THR A 361 -3.44 -4.75 -5.54
C THR A 361 -3.58 -4.87 -7.05
N ALA A 362 -2.46 -4.75 -7.78
CA ALA A 362 -2.44 -4.63 -9.23
C ALA A 362 -3.56 -3.69 -9.76
N ALA A 363 -4.53 -4.24 -10.50
CA ALA A 363 -5.66 -3.51 -11.08
C ALA A 363 -6.94 -3.51 -10.21
N GLY A 364 -6.98 -4.31 -9.15
CA GLY A 364 -8.16 -4.58 -8.33
C GLY A 364 -8.19 -3.82 -7.01
N THR A 365 -9.40 -3.60 -6.50
CA THR A 365 -9.66 -3.06 -5.17
C THR A 365 -10.66 -3.96 -4.45
N VAL A 366 -10.36 -4.30 -3.20
CA VAL A 366 -11.18 -5.14 -2.32
C VAL A 366 -11.26 -4.53 -0.92
N SER A 367 -12.27 -4.90 -0.14
CA SER A 367 -12.30 -4.53 1.28
C SER A 367 -11.38 -5.46 2.05
N ALA A 368 -10.50 -4.91 2.90
CA ALA A 368 -9.60 -5.70 3.72
C ALA A 368 -9.63 -5.27 5.18
N THR A 369 -9.37 -6.21 6.08
CA THR A 369 -9.14 -5.96 7.50
C THR A 369 -7.75 -6.45 7.86
N VAL A 370 -7.01 -5.66 8.61
CA VAL A 370 -5.69 -6.04 9.12
C VAL A 370 -5.88 -6.55 10.54
N GLN A 371 -5.43 -7.77 10.82
CA GLN A 371 -5.46 -8.32 12.17
C GLN A 371 -4.39 -7.65 13.04
N ALA A 372 -4.43 -7.88 14.36
CA ALA A 372 -3.39 -7.38 15.24
C ALA A 372 -2.00 -7.87 14.75
N PRO A 373 -0.98 -6.99 14.67
CA PRO A 373 0.34 -7.39 14.21
C PRO A 373 0.89 -8.52 15.08
N ARG A 374 1.58 -9.47 14.44
CA ARG A 374 2.29 -10.54 15.14
C ARG A 374 3.51 -9.99 15.87
N HIS A 375 4.25 -9.11 15.17
CA HIS A 375 5.36 -8.33 15.69
C HIS A 375 5.61 -7.12 14.77
N ALA A 376 6.26 -6.10 15.31
CA ALA A 376 6.96 -5.08 14.55
C ALA A 376 8.45 -5.45 14.44
N ILE A 377 9.12 -4.94 13.43
CA ILE A 377 10.55 -5.12 13.22
C ILE A 377 11.23 -3.81 13.60
N ASP A 378 12.11 -3.89 14.60
CA ASP A 378 13.02 -2.79 14.89
C ASP A 378 14.04 -2.70 13.75
N VAL A 379 13.94 -1.68 12.90
CA VAL A 379 14.83 -1.53 11.74
C VAL A 379 16.30 -1.27 12.08
N ASN A 380 16.59 -0.88 13.32
CA ASN A 380 17.94 -0.57 13.79
C ASN A 380 18.64 -1.82 14.34
N THR A 381 17.89 -2.71 14.99
CA THR A 381 18.42 -3.94 15.61
C THR A 381 18.01 -5.24 14.91
N LEU A 382 17.02 -5.17 14.02
CA LEU A 382 16.32 -6.29 13.38
C LEU A 382 15.57 -7.20 14.36
N ALA A 383 15.33 -6.73 15.59
CA ALA A 383 14.60 -7.49 16.59
C ALA A 383 13.09 -7.50 16.29
N GLU A 384 12.45 -8.65 16.54
CA GLU A 384 10.99 -8.76 16.54
C GLU A 384 10.41 -8.23 17.86
N LEU A 385 9.66 -7.15 17.78
CA LEU A 385 9.00 -6.50 18.91
C LEU A 385 7.52 -6.89 18.95
N SER A 386 7.06 -7.39 20.10
CA SER A 386 5.62 -7.65 20.31
C SER A 386 4.86 -6.32 20.40
N VAL A 387 3.95 -6.08 19.46
CA VAL A 387 3.14 -4.86 19.40
C VAL A 387 1.68 -5.20 19.17
N ARG A 388 0.77 -4.31 19.58
CA ARG A 388 -0.69 -4.46 19.35
C ARG A 388 -1.19 -3.66 18.14
N THR A 389 -0.39 -2.73 17.64
CA THR A 389 -0.69 -1.80 16.55
C THR A 389 0.62 -1.40 15.86
N LEU A 390 0.54 -0.73 14.71
CA LEU A 390 1.66 -0.13 13.99
C LEU A 390 1.46 1.39 13.95
N GLY A 391 2.47 2.14 14.38
CA GLY A 391 2.54 3.59 14.26
C GLY A 391 3.28 4.04 13.00
N LEU A 392 3.41 5.36 12.83
CA LEU A 392 4.08 5.95 11.67
C LEU A 392 5.50 5.39 11.49
N ASN A 393 5.80 4.91 10.28
CA ASN A 393 7.07 4.29 9.89
C ASN A 393 7.35 2.91 10.50
N ASP A 394 6.43 2.33 11.27
CA ASP A 394 6.57 0.96 11.75
C ASP A 394 6.47 -0.02 10.59
N ILE A 395 7.33 -1.04 10.64
CA ILE A 395 7.28 -2.20 9.76
C ILE A 395 6.82 -3.36 10.62
N GLY A 396 5.74 -4.03 10.24
CA GLY A 396 5.21 -5.13 11.01
C GLY A 396 4.70 -6.26 10.16
N VAL A 397 4.72 -7.45 10.74
CA VAL A 397 4.12 -8.63 10.13
C VAL A 397 2.71 -8.77 10.66
N ALA A 398 1.73 -8.78 9.77
CA ALA A 398 0.33 -8.90 10.12
C ALA A 398 -0.42 -9.79 9.13
N ASP A 399 -1.49 -10.42 9.62
CA ASP A 399 -2.40 -11.20 8.80
C ASP A 399 -3.46 -10.24 8.23
N VAL A 400 -3.71 -10.33 6.92
CA VAL A 400 -4.69 -9.48 6.20
C VAL A 400 -5.78 -10.36 5.61
N PHE A 401 -7.03 -10.01 5.90
CA PHE A 401 -8.21 -10.72 5.41
C PHE A 401 -9.00 -9.83 4.46
N THR A 402 -9.38 -10.35 3.29
CA THR A 402 -10.20 -9.65 2.30
C THR A 402 -11.63 -10.19 2.27
N ASP A 403 -12.58 -9.39 1.80
CA ASP A 403 -13.99 -9.76 1.68
C ASP A 403 -14.28 -10.80 0.59
N ARG A 404 -13.33 -11.00 -0.34
CA ARG A 404 -13.35 -12.02 -1.39
C ARG A 404 -11.95 -12.47 -1.73
N GLY A 405 -11.85 -13.64 -2.35
CA GLY A 405 -10.57 -14.16 -2.84
C GLY A 405 -9.97 -13.30 -3.94
N ILE A 406 -8.67 -13.01 -3.83
CA ILE A 406 -7.88 -12.30 -4.85
C ILE A 406 -6.80 -13.21 -5.40
N ALA A 407 -6.48 -13.05 -6.68
CA ALA A 407 -5.33 -13.70 -7.30
C ALA A 407 -4.05 -12.96 -6.88
N PHE A 408 -3.08 -13.69 -6.34
CA PHE A 408 -1.84 -13.11 -5.83
C PHE A 408 -0.67 -14.07 -6.01
N GLU A 409 0.54 -13.53 -5.86
CA GLU A 409 1.78 -14.30 -5.71
C GLU A 409 2.57 -13.72 -4.54
N ALA A 410 3.55 -14.47 -4.03
CA ALA A 410 4.46 -13.92 -3.03
C ALA A 410 5.21 -12.72 -3.62
N TYR A 411 5.42 -11.66 -2.86
CA TYR A 411 6.08 -10.43 -3.34
C TYR A 411 7.47 -10.68 -3.93
N GLY A 412 8.24 -11.61 -3.32
CA GLY A 412 9.54 -12.04 -3.84
C GLY A 412 9.46 -12.80 -5.18
N GLU A 413 8.32 -13.40 -5.50
CA GLU A 413 8.06 -14.06 -6.77
C GLU A 413 7.53 -13.08 -7.82
N ASN A 414 6.59 -12.21 -7.47
CA ASN A 414 6.05 -11.23 -8.40
C ASN A 414 5.59 -9.98 -7.66
N ARG A 415 6.35 -8.89 -7.84
CA ARG A 415 6.10 -7.61 -7.18
C ARG A 415 4.74 -7.03 -7.54
N GLU A 416 4.27 -7.18 -8.78
CA GLU A 416 3.00 -6.59 -9.22
C GLU A 416 1.79 -7.27 -8.56
N LEU A 417 1.82 -8.60 -8.43
CA LEU A 417 0.74 -9.39 -7.81
C LEU A 417 0.89 -9.58 -6.30
N GLY A 418 2.09 -9.38 -5.76
CA GLY A 418 2.38 -9.51 -4.33
C GLY A 418 2.41 -8.19 -3.59
N ALA A 419 2.34 -7.04 -4.26
CA ALA A 419 2.24 -5.73 -3.64
C ALA A 419 0.78 -5.31 -3.43
N PHE A 420 0.55 -4.56 -2.35
CA PHE A 420 -0.69 -3.83 -2.19
C PHE A 420 -0.47 -2.53 -1.41
N ILE A 421 -1.45 -1.65 -1.49
CA ILE A 421 -1.59 -0.50 -0.57
C ILE A 421 -2.90 -0.60 0.19
N LEU A 422 -2.90 -0.09 1.42
CA LEU A 422 -4.11 0.13 2.20
C LEU A 422 -4.49 1.60 2.11
N ILE A 423 -5.76 1.83 1.82
CA ILE A 423 -6.35 3.17 1.69
C ILE A 423 -7.47 3.27 2.71
N ASP A 424 -7.46 4.33 3.51
CA ASP A 424 -8.54 4.59 4.46
C ASP A 424 -9.85 4.87 3.73
N LYS A 425 -10.94 4.23 4.15
CA LYS A 425 -12.25 4.35 3.46
C LYS A 425 -12.91 5.71 3.65
N ILE A 426 -12.51 6.48 4.66
CA ILE A 426 -13.13 7.77 5.00
C ILE A 426 -12.32 8.91 4.39
N SER A 427 -11.02 8.96 4.66
CA SER A 427 -10.14 10.03 4.19
C SER A 427 -9.64 9.83 2.76
N ASN A 428 -9.71 8.59 2.24
CA ASN A 428 -9.05 8.17 0.99
C ASN A 428 -7.52 8.34 1.00
N ALA A 429 -6.91 8.51 2.18
CA ALA A 429 -5.46 8.55 2.31
C ALA A 429 -4.87 7.14 2.15
N THR A 430 -3.72 7.04 1.49
CA THR A 430 -2.93 5.79 1.49
C THR A 430 -2.20 5.70 2.82
N VAL A 431 -2.63 4.76 3.66
CA VAL A 431 -2.17 4.63 5.06
C VAL A 431 -1.05 3.60 5.23
N ALA A 432 -0.93 2.64 4.31
CA ALA A 432 0.12 1.64 4.36
C ALA A 432 0.47 1.06 2.98
N ALA A 433 1.69 0.55 2.87
CA ALA A 433 2.13 -0.32 1.78
C ALA A 433 2.39 -1.72 2.34
N GLY A 434 2.08 -2.76 1.58
CA GLY A 434 2.22 -4.13 2.05
C GLY A 434 2.74 -5.08 0.98
N MET A 435 3.42 -6.11 1.44
CA MET A 435 3.96 -7.21 0.64
C MET A 435 3.35 -8.52 1.14
N ILE A 436 2.81 -9.29 0.22
CA ILE A 436 2.22 -10.60 0.52
C ILE A 436 3.33 -11.65 0.58
N ASP A 437 3.35 -12.43 1.66
CA ASP A 437 4.29 -13.53 1.82
C ASP A 437 3.68 -14.83 1.28
N PHE A 438 2.56 -15.27 1.85
CA PHE A 438 1.87 -16.51 1.48
C PHE A 438 0.43 -16.56 2.01
N CYS A 439 -0.44 -17.41 1.44
CA CYS A 439 -1.79 -17.62 1.97
C CYS A 439 -1.80 -18.37 3.31
N LEU A 440 -2.70 -18.00 4.21
CA LEU A 440 -2.87 -18.73 5.47
C LEU A 440 -3.63 -20.04 5.22
N ARG A 441 -3.00 -21.18 5.55
CA ARG A 441 -3.47 -22.56 5.27
C ARG A 441 -4.87 -22.92 5.80
N ARG A 442 -5.47 -22.12 6.70
CA ARG A 442 -6.82 -22.38 7.21
C ARG A 442 -7.92 -22.16 6.16
N SER A 443 -7.66 -21.41 5.09
CA SER A 443 -8.64 -21.09 4.04
C SER A 443 -8.99 -22.27 3.13
N GLN A 444 -8.08 -23.24 2.90
CA GLN A 444 -8.34 -24.34 1.97
C GLN A 444 -9.31 -25.40 2.50
N ASN A 445 -9.49 -25.51 3.82
CA ASN A 445 -10.34 -26.55 4.45
C ASN A 445 -11.73 -26.04 4.87
N VAL A 446 -12.03 -24.76 4.68
CA VAL A 446 -13.35 -24.20 4.98
C VAL A 446 -14.05 -23.90 3.65
N HIS A 447 -14.51 -24.96 3.00
CA HIS A 447 -15.49 -24.78 1.94
C HIS A 447 -16.82 -24.36 2.55
N TRP A 448 -17.43 -23.31 2.02
CA TRP A 448 -18.85 -23.05 2.28
C TRP A 448 -19.62 -24.31 1.92
N GLN A 449 -20.16 -24.99 2.93
CA GLN A 449 -21.00 -26.15 2.71
C GLN A 449 -22.23 -25.67 1.94
N SER A 450 -22.43 -26.19 0.74
CA SER A 450 -23.66 -25.97 0.00
C SER A 450 -24.80 -26.59 0.81
N VAL A 451 -25.60 -25.75 1.46
CA VAL A 451 -26.79 -26.17 2.18
C VAL A 451 -27.99 -26.12 1.22
N ASP A 452 -28.80 -27.17 1.22
CA ASP A 452 -29.98 -27.26 0.36
C ASP A 452 -31.07 -26.25 0.77
N ILE A 453 -31.08 -25.86 2.05
CA ILE A 453 -31.99 -24.85 2.58
C ILE A 453 -31.35 -23.47 2.43
N THR A 454 -31.89 -22.68 1.52
CA THR A 454 -31.40 -21.34 1.25
C THR A 454 -31.94 -20.32 2.25
N ARG A 455 -31.27 -19.17 2.33
CA ARG A 455 -31.79 -17.99 3.03
C ARG A 455 -33.22 -17.61 2.63
N GLN A 456 -33.53 -17.71 1.32
CA GLN A 456 -34.89 -17.44 0.82
C GLN A 456 -35.91 -18.43 1.38
N ALA A 457 -35.54 -19.70 1.53
CA ALA A 457 -36.40 -20.70 2.16
C ALA A 457 -36.65 -20.38 3.65
N HIS A 458 -35.63 -19.95 4.39
CA HIS A 458 -35.80 -19.51 5.79
C HIS A 458 -36.70 -18.28 5.93
N ALA A 459 -36.56 -17.30 5.04
CA ALA A 459 -37.41 -16.11 4.98
C ALA A 459 -38.87 -16.48 4.65
N ALA A 460 -39.07 -17.33 3.64
CA ALA A 460 -40.38 -17.81 3.23
C ALA A 460 -41.10 -18.58 4.35
N GLN A 461 -40.38 -19.42 5.09
CA GLN A 461 -40.94 -20.16 6.23
C GLN A 461 -41.50 -19.23 7.31
N LYS A 462 -40.88 -18.06 7.52
CA LYS A 462 -41.29 -17.06 8.52
C LYS A 462 -42.27 -16.01 7.97
N ASN A 463 -42.60 -16.09 6.68
CA ASN A 463 -43.43 -15.10 5.98
C ASN A 463 -43.00 -13.65 6.28
N GLN A 464 -41.68 -13.39 6.24
CA GLN A 464 -41.11 -12.07 6.50
C GLN A 464 -39.85 -11.84 5.68
N SER A 465 -39.55 -10.56 5.42
CA SER A 465 -38.29 -10.15 4.83
C SER A 465 -37.24 -9.96 5.94
N PRO A 466 -36.09 -10.66 5.90
CA PRO A 466 -35.06 -10.50 6.92
C PRO A 466 -34.41 -9.13 6.81
N LYS A 467 -34.22 -8.47 7.95
CA LYS A 467 -33.63 -7.13 8.01
C LYS A 467 -32.76 -7.00 9.27
N VAL A 468 -31.73 -6.16 9.18
CA VAL A 468 -30.91 -5.76 10.32
C VAL A 468 -31.16 -4.28 10.59
N LEU A 469 -31.77 -3.97 11.74
CA LEU A 469 -32.05 -2.62 12.21
C LEU A 469 -30.91 -2.17 13.11
N TRP A 470 -30.05 -1.30 12.59
CA TRP A 470 -28.83 -0.88 13.26
C TRP A 470 -28.98 0.45 13.97
N PHE A 471 -29.25 0.41 15.28
CA PHE A 471 -29.39 1.60 16.11
C PHE A 471 -28.00 2.10 16.55
N THR A 472 -27.66 3.33 16.16
CA THR A 472 -26.40 4.01 16.49
C THR A 472 -26.64 5.37 17.15
N GLY A 473 -25.74 5.83 18.01
CA GLY A 473 -25.90 7.06 18.80
C GLY A 473 -25.09 7.06 20.10
N LEU A 474 -24.99 8.21 20.77
CA LEU A 474 -24.24 8.37 22.02
C LEU A 474 -24.80 7.51 23.17
N SER A 475 -23.97 7.19 24.17
CA SER A 475 -24.48 6.53 25.40
C SER A 475 -25.59 7.38 26.02
N GLY A 476 -26.69 6.79 26.50
CA GLY A 476 -27.82 7.57 27.03
C GLY A 476 -28.72 8.26 25.97
N SER A 477 -28.46 8.06 24.66
CA SER A 477 -29.33 8.62 23.60
C SER A 477 -30.72 7.98 23.51
N GLY A 478 -30.92 6.80 24.12
CA GLY A 478 -32.21 6.08 24.10
C GLY A 478 -32.28 4.91 23.11
N LYS A 479 -31.17 4.50 22.50
CA LYS A 479 -31.09 3.34 21.58
C LYS A 479 -31.77 2.08 22.12
N SER A 480 -31.32 1.55 23.25
CA SER A 480 -31.86 0.32 23.81
C SER A 480 -33.34 0.47 24.19
N THR A 481 -33.77 1.67 24.63
CA THR A 481 -35.18 1.96 24.92
C THR A 481 -36.04 1.84 23.67
N ILE A 482 -35.66 2.52 22.59
CA ILE A 482 -36.42 2.49 21.32
C ILE A 482 -36.36 1.09 20.71
N ALA A 483 -35.19 0.44 20.69
CA ALA A 483 -35.03 -0.91 20.15
C ALA A 483 -35.90 -1.94 20.88
N ASN A 484 -36.01 -1.87 22.22
CA ASN A 484 -36.93 -2.70 22.99
C ASN A 484 -38.40 -2.46 22.63
N LEU A 485 -38.80 -1.21 22.38
CA LEU A 485 -40.17 -0.89 21.95
C LEU A 485 -40.46 -1.42 20.55
N VAL A 486 -39.52 -1.29 19.61
CA VAL A 486 -39.63 -1.86 18.27
C VAL A 486 -39.74 -3.38 18.33
N GLU A 487 -38.90 -4.05 19.12
CA GLU A 487 -38.96 -5.51 19.31
C GLU A 487 -40.32 -5.96 19.88
N LYS A 488 -40.84 -5.27 20.92
CA LYS A 488 -42.17 -5.56 21.47
C LYS A 488 -43.28 -5.42 20.43
N LYS A 489 -43.22 -4.39 19.58
CA LYS A 489 -44.21 -4.16 18.51
C LYS A 489 -44.12 -5.23 17.42
N LEU A 490 -42.91 -5.56 16.96
CA LEU A 490 -42.69 -6.64 15.99
C LEU A 490 -43.19 -7.99 16.51
N HIS A 491 -42.89 -8.30 17.78
CA HIS A 491 -43.38 -9.52 18.44
C HIS A 491 -44.91 -9.54 18.53
N ALA A 492 -45.56 -8.42 18.89
CA ALA A 492 -47.01 -8.31 18.92
C ALA A 492 -47.66 -8.53 17.54
N LEU A 493 -46.96 -8.17 16.46
CA LEU A 493 -47.36 -8.41 15.06
C LEU A 493 -47.00 -9.82 14.55
N GLY A 494 -46.53 -10.71 15.42
CA GLY A 494 -46.16 -12.08 15.07
C GLY A 494 -44.88 -12.19 14.23
N LYS A 495 -44.05 -11.14 14.19
CA LYS A 495 -42.76 -11.17 13.49
C LYS A 495 -41.70 -11.84 14.35
N HIS A 496 -40.82 -12.59 13.70
CA HIS A 496 -39.69 -13.24 14.35
C HIS A 496 -38.52 -12.25 14.40
N SER A 497 -38.35 -11.61 15.56
CA SER A 497 -37.28 -10.64 15.80
C SER A 497 -36.37 -11.03 16.97
N PHE A 498 -35.17 -10.45 17.02
CA PHE A 498 -34.24 -10.62 18.14
C PHE A 498 -33.39 -9.37 18.35
N LEU A 499 -33.32 -8.87 19.58
CA LEU A 499 -32.48 -7.74 19.97
C LEU A 499 -31.09 -8.17 20.48
N LEU A 500 -30.07 -7.75 19.75
CA LEU A 500 -28.67 -7.77 20.14
C LEU A 500 -28.33 -6.45 20.86
N ASP A 501 -28.30 -6.48 22.20
CA ASP A 501 -27.92 -5.33 23.03
C ASP A 501 -26.42 -5.33 23.37
N GLY A 502 -25.82 -4.14 23.36
CA GLY A 502 -24.39 -3.95 23.59
C GLY A 502 -23.88 -4.36 24.97
N ASP A 503 -24.69 -4.27 26.02
CA ASP A 503 -24.30 -4.73 27.35
C ASP A 503 -24.41 -6.26 27.43
N ASN A 504 -25.47 -6.84 26.86
CA ASN A 504 -25.71 -8.28 26.88
C ASN A 504 -24.62 -9.08 26.14
N ILE A 505 -24.21 -8.61 24.96
CA ILE A 505 -23.19 -9.29 24.15
C ILE A 505 -21.81 -9.29 24.83
N ARG A 506 -21.52 -8.29 25.68
CA ARG A 506 -20.27 -8.21 26.45
C ARG A 506 -20.18 -9.21 27.60
N HIS A 507 -21.26 -9.87 27.99
CA HIS A 507 -21.19 -10.99 28.94
C HIS A 507 -20.68 -12.29 28.31
N GLY A 508 -20.82 -12.44 26.99
CA GLY A 508 -20.49 -13.66 26.26
C GLY A 508 -19.51 -13.39 25.12
N LEU A 509 -20.05 -13.17 23.92
CA LEU A 509 -19.32 -13.05 22.65
C LEU A 509 -18.18 -12.03 22.69
N ASN A 510 -18.36 -10.92 23.41
CA ASN A 510 -17.42 -9.78 23.46
C ASN A 510 -16.84 -9.53 24.85
N ARG A 511 -16.77 -10.57 25.71
CA ARG A 511 -16.28 -10.45 27.09
C ARG A 511 -14.80 -10.11 27.22
N ASP A 512 -14.02 -10.39 26.17
CA ASP A 512 -12.59 -10.15 26.05
C ASP A 512 -12.26 -8.72 25.58
N LEU A 513 -13.25 -7.96 25.13
CA LEU A 513 -13.05 -6.64 24.53
C LEU A 513 -13.23 -5.52 25.55
N GLY A 514 -12.27 -4.59 25.57
CA GLY A 514 -12.34 -3.34 26.32
C GLY A 514 -13.17 -2.26 25.62
N PHE A 515 -12.73 -1.02 25.80
CA PHE A 515 -13.36 0.19 25.24
C PHE A 515 -12.39 1.04 24.40
N THR A 516 -11.21 0.50 24.08
CA THR A 516 -10.30 1.14 23.13
C THR A 516 -10.92 1.19 21.73
N ASP A 517 -10.40 2.03 20.85
CA ASP A 517 -10.91 2.14 19.48
C ASP A 517 -10.81 0.80 18.73
N ALA A 518 -9.71 0.06 18.89
CA ALA A 518 -9.54 -1.29 18.33
C ALA A 518 -10.58 -2.29 18.88
N ASP A 519 -10.84 -2.28 20.20
CA ASP A 519 -11.86 -3.14 20.80
C ASP A 519 -13.26 -2.81 20.28
N ARG A 520 -13.54 -1.53 20.01
CA ARG A 520 -14.82 -1.06 19.47
C ARG A 520 -15.02 -1.52 18.03
N VAL A 521 -13.96 -1.46 17.23
CA VAL A 521 -13.95 -1.96 15.85
C VAL A 521 -14.25 -3.46 15.85
N GLU A 522 -13.53 -4.25 16.66
CA GLU A 522 -13.74 -5.69 16.76
C GLU A 522 -15.14 -6.03 17.32
N ASN A 523 -15.64 -5.25 18.28
CA ASN A 523 -16.98 -5.41 18.81
C ASN A 523 -18.05 -5.25 17.72
N VAL A 524 -17.94 -4.21 16.87
CA VAL A 524 -18.90 -4.01 15.76
C VAL A 524 -18.77 -5.11 14.72
N ARG A 525 -17.54 -5.54 14.37
CA ARG A 525 -17.30 -6.64 13.43
C ARG A 525 -17.97 -7.94 13.88
N ARG A 526 -17.76 -8.36 15.14
CA ARG A 526 -18.38 -9.57 15.70
C ARG A 526 -19.91 -9.51 15.71
N VAL A 527 -20.46 -8.36 16.08
CA VAL A 527 -21.92 -8.14 16.09
C VAL A 527 -22.49 -8.18 14.66
N GLY A 528 -21.80 -7.59 13.70
CA GLY A 528 -22.20 -7.61 12.29
C GLY A 528 -22.31 -9.03 11.73
N GLU A 529 -21.32 -9.89 12.01
CA GLU A 529 -21.34 -11.30 11.60
C GLU A 529 -22.50 -12.09 12.24
N VAL A 530 -22.74 -11.89 13.54
CA VAL A 530 -23.88 -12.54 14.22
C VAL A 530 -25.21 -12.04 13.67
N ALA A 531 -25.34 -10.73 13.45
CA ALA A 531 -26.55 -10.15 12.88
C ALA A 531 -26.82 -10.70 11.46
N LYS A 532 -25.78 -10.86 10.65
CA LYS A 532 -25.85 -11.50 9.33
C LYS A 532 -26.35 -12.94 9.42
N LEU A 533 -25.73 -13.78 10.25
CA LEU A 533 -26.14 -15.18 10.42
C LEU A 533 -27.61 -15.31 10.87
N MET A 534 -28.06 -14.43 11.76
CA MET A 534 -29.45 -14.39 12.22
C MET A 534 -30.41 -13.90 11.13
N ALA A 535 -30.00 -12.94 10.30
CA ALA A 535 -30.76 -12.51 9.13
C ALA A 535 -30.79 -13.60 8.03
N ASP A 536 -29.73 -14.40 7.88
CA ASP A 536 -29.68 -15.56 6.99
C ASP A 536 -30.67 -16.67 7.45
N ALA A 537 -30.89 -16.79 8.76
CA ALA A 537 -31.92 -17.64 9.36
C ALA A 537 -33.36 -17.07 9.22
N GLY A 538 -33.52 -15.93 8.55
CA GLY A 538 -34.80 -15.33 8.22
C GLY A 538 -35.34 -14.32 9.25
N LEU A 539 -34.55 -13.89 10.23
CA LEU A 539 -34.98 -13.02 11.34
C LEU A 539 -34.94 -11.52 11.00
N ILE A 540 -35.71 -10.72 11.74
CA ILE A 540 -35.52 -9.26 11.84
C ILE A 540 -34.66 -8.99 13.07
N VAL A 541 -33.38 -8.65 12.85
CA VAL A 541 -32.41 -8.45 13.92
C VAL A 541 -32.35 -6.98 14.29
N LEU A 542 -32.43 -6.66 15.57
CA LEU A 542 -32.22 -5.30 16.07
C LEU A 542 -30.87 -5.25 16.77
N THR A 543 -30.06 -4.22 16.52
CA THR A 543 -28.76 -4.06 17.17
C THR A 543 -28.68 -2.70 17.84
N ALA A 544 -28.48 -2.65 19.16
CA ALA A 544 -28.39 -1.41 19.92
C ALA A 544 -26.95 -1.15 20.41
N PHE A 545 -26.14 -0.48 19.58
CA PHE A 545 -24.72 -0.24 19.86
C PHE A 545 -24.36 1.24 19.73
N ILE A 546 -23.29 1.67 20.40
CA ILE A 546 -22.75 3.01 20.15
C ILE A 546 -22.17 3.10 18.73
N SER A 547 -21.43 2.06 18.29
CA SER A 547 -20.86 1.95 16.94
C SER A 547 -20.29 3.28 16.42
N PRO A 548 -19.28 3.85 17.09
CA PRO A 548 -18.93 5.26 16.96
C PRO A 548 -18.36 5.65 15.61
N PHE A 549 -17.82 4.70 14.85
CA PHE A 549 -17.12 4.95 13.60
C PHE A 549 -17.99 4.61 12.40
N ARG A 550 -17.95 5.44 11.36
CA ARG A 550 -18.73 5.22 10.12
C ARG A 550 -18.27 3.98 9.37
N ALA A 551 -16.95 3.78 9.26
CA ALA A 551 -16.37 2.68 8.48
C ALA A 551 -16.88 1.30 8.93
N GLU A 552 -17.02 1.09 10.24
CA GLU A 552 -17.51 -0.17 10.81
C GLU A 552 -19.01 -0.38 10.57
N ARG A 553 -19.81 0.70 10.53
CA ARG A 553 -21.23 0.61 10.17
C ARG A 553 -21.41 0.33 8.67
N ASP A 554 -20.58 0.94 7.83
CA ASP A 554 -20.55 0.65 6.39
C ASP A 554 -20.09 -0.78 6.11
N LEU A 555 -19.15 -1.32 6.90
CA LEU A 555 -18.77 -2.72 6.85
C LEU A 555 -19.97 -3.62 7.17
N ALA A 556 -20.66 -3.39 8.30
CA ALA A 556 -21.86 -4.15 8.67
C ALA A 556 -22.96 -4.06 7.60
N ARG A 557 -23.14 -2.90 6.96
CA ARG A 557 -24.06 -2.72 5.83
C ARG A 557 -23.66 -3.57 4.62
N SER A 558 -22.37 -3.61 4.27
CA SER A 558 -21.86 -4.35 3.11
C SER A 558 -21.94 -5.88 3.24
N MET A 559 -22.09 -6.39 4.47
CA MET A 559 -22.23 -7.83 4.74
C MET A 559 -23.60 -8.39 4.33
N LEU A 560 -24.58 -7.54 4.08
CA LEU A 560 -25.97 -7.88 3.79
C LEU A 560 -26.37 -7.44 2.37
N PRO A 561 -27.33 -8.13 1.73
CA PRO A 561 -27.96 -7.66 0.50
C PRO A 561 -28.54 -6.26 0.61
N ALA A 562 -28.57 -5.57 -0.55
CA ALA A 562 -29.11 -4.23 -0.65
C ALA A 562 -30.55 -4.13 -0.11
N GLY A 563 -30.80 -3.14 0.76
CA GLY A 563 -32.12 -2.87 1.35
C GLY A 563 -32.46 -3.65 2.63
N GLU A 564 -31.56 -4.51 3.11
CA GLU A 564 -31.79 -5.29 4.32
C GLU A 564 -31.11 -4.72 5.57
N PHE A 565 -30.08 -3.89 5.40
CA PHE A 565 -29.50 -3.11 6.51
C PHE A 565 -30.15 -1.73 6.58
N VAL A 566 -30.73 -1.40 7.73
CA VAL A 566 -31.40 -0.12 8.01
C VAL A 566 -30.68 0.58 9.15
N GLU A 567 -29.98 1.67 8.86
CA GLU A 567 -29.27 2.48 9.86
C GLU A 567 -30.22 3.46 10.53
N VAL A 568 -30.44 3.27 11.83
CA VAL A 568 -31.27 4.12 12.67
C VAL A 568 -30.37 5.00 13.53
N PHE A 569 -30.26 6.28 13.17
CA PHE A 569 -29.51 7.25 13.96
C PHE A 569 -30.38 7.83 15.07
N VAL A 570 -30.08 7.44 16.31
CA VAL A 570 -30.70 7.99 17.52
C VAL A 570 -29.89 9.18 17.99
N ASP A 571 -30.35 10.35 17.56
CA ASP A 571 -29.70 11.64 17.77
C ASP A 571 -30.17 12.30 19.06
N THR A 572 -29.18 12.69 19.86
CA THR A 572 -29.36 13.34 21.15
C THR A 572 -28.14 14.22 21.38
N PRO A 573 -28.31 15.52 21.66
CA PRO A 573 -27.20 16.37 22.06
C PRO A 573 -26.46 15.79 23.27
N LEU A 574 -25.13 15.90 23.29
CA LEU A 574 -24.29 15.37 24.37
C LEU A 574 -24.75 15.83 25.76
N SER A 575 -25.11 17.11 25.91
CA SER A 575 -25.60 17.67 27.17
C SER A 575 -26.88 17.00 27.68
N VAL A 576 -27.79 16.62 26.77
CA VAL A 576 -29.03 15.92 27.11
C VAL A 576 -28.74 14.47 27.46
N ALA A 577 -27.83 13.82 26.72
CA ALA A 577 -27.40 12.46 27.03
C ALA A 577 -26.69 12.37 28.40
N GLU A 578 -25.88 13.37 28.73
CA GLU A 578 -25.19 13.54 30.02
C GLU A 578 -26.17 13.82 31.15
N ALA A 579 -27.22 14.63 30.93
CA ALA A 579 -28.29 14.83 31.91
C ALA A 579 -29.11 13.55 32.18
N ARG A 580 -29.15 12.62 31.22
CA ARG A 580 -29.81 11.31 31.31
C ARG A 580 -28.88 10.20 31.82
N ASP A 581 -27.74 10.53 32.43
CA ASP A 581 -26.71 9.57 32.85
C ASP A 581 -27.11 8.72 34.07
N VAL A 582 -28.07 7.81 33.88
CA VAL A 582 -28.57 6.90 34.91
C VAL A 582 -27.46 6.02 35.49
N LYS A 583 -26.42 5.72 34.70
CA LYS A 583 -25.31 4.82 35.07
C LYS A 583 -24.10 5.57 35.67
N GLY A 584 -24.11 6.91 35.72
CA GLY A 584 -23.01 7.73 36.20
C GLY A 584 -21.73 7.61 35.35
N LEU A 585 -21.85 7.24 34.07
CA LEU A 585 -20.72 7.04 33.16
C LEU A 585 -20.12 8.35 32.67
N TYR A 586 -20.95 9.34 32.34
CA TYR A 586 -20.49 10.66 31.92
C TYR A 586 -19.78 11.39 33.06
N ALA A 587 -20.33 11.32 34.28
CA ALA A 587 -19.68 11.90 35.46
C ALA A 587 -18.28 11.31 35.72
N LYS A 588 -18.12 9.99 35.55
CA LYS A 588 -16.83 9.31 35.67
C LYS A 588 -15.86 9.63 34.53
N ALA A 589 -16.36 9.81 33.31
CA ALA A 589 -15.53 10.22 32.18
C ALA A 589 -15.00 11.65 32.37
N ARG A 590 -15.85 12.59 32.79
CA ARG A 590 -15.47 13.99 33.06
C ARG A 590 -14.44 14.12 34.18
N SER A 591 -14.47 13.24 35.18
CA SER A 591 -13.48 13.22 36.27
C SER A 591 -12.18 12.50 35.91
N GLY A 592 -12.06 11.94 34.69
CA GLY A 592 -10.91 11.16 34.26
C GLY A 592 -10.86 9.73 34.83
N ALA A 593 -11.86 9.31 35.59
CA ALA A 593 -11.95 7.96 36.14
C ALA A 593 -12.34 6.90 35.09
N LEU A 594 -12.82 7.32 33.92
CA LEU A 594 -13.16 6.46 32.79
C LEU A 594 -12.56 7.05 31.50
N ALA A 595 -11.58 6.36 30.93
CA ALA A 595 -10.95 6.77 29.66
C ALA A 595 -11.67 6.16 28.44
N ASN A 596 -11.47 6.76 27.27
CA ASN A 596 -12.01 6.35 25.96
C ASN A 596 -13.54 6.36 25.90
N PHE A 597 -14.18 7.36 26.51
CA PHE A 597 -15.62 7.53 26.50
C PHE A 597 -16.10 8.32 25.28
N THR A 598 -16.97 7.69 24.50
CA THR A 598 -17.48 8.27 23.25
C THR A 598 -18.27 9.56 23.48
N GLY A 599 -17.88 10.62 22.79
CA GLY A 599 -18.46 11.95 22.90
C GLY A 599 -17.76 12.86 23.92
N ILE A 600 -16.79 12.35 24.69
CA ILE A 600 -15.97 13.13 25.63
C ILE A 600 -14.51 13.16 25.16
N ASP A 601 -13.82 12.03 25.26
CA ASP A 601 -12.40 11.85 24.93
C ASP A 601 -12.16 10.85 23.79
N SER A 602 -13.23 10.21 23.27
CA SER A 602 -13.23 9.41 22.03
C SER A 602 -14.29 9.93 21.06
N PRO A 603 -14.02 10.01 19.74
CA PRO A 603 -14.93 10.63 18.78
C PRO A 603 -16.19 9.79 18.49
N TYR A 604 -17.29 10.46 18.17
CA TYR A 604 -18.48 9.85 17.57
C TYR A 604 -18.69 10.42 16.16
N GLN A 605 -18.57 9.57 15.15
CA GLN A 605 -18.80 9.93 13.75
C GLN A 605 -20.26 9.68 13.41
N ALA A 606 -21.08 10.73 13.49
CA ALA A 606 -22.49 10.64 13.12
C ALA A 606 -22.68 10.15 11.66
N PRO A 607 -23.73 9.36 11.39
CA PRO A 607 -24.11 8.97 10.04
C PRO A 607 -24.40 10.20 9.18
N LEU A 608 -23.94 10.21 7.93
CA LEU A 608 -24.20 11.32 7.00
C LEU A 608 -25.57 11.21 6.33
N ARG A 609 -26.03 9.98 6.08
CA ARG A 609 -27.31 9.66 5.43
C ARG A 609 -27.93 8.42 6.09
N PRO A 610 -28.40 8.52 7.34
CA PRO A 610 -29.08 7.40 7.99
C PRO A 610 -30.39 7.09 7.26
N ASP A 611 -30.79 5.82 7.24
CA ASP A 611 -32.08 5.40 6.67
C ASP A 611 -33.24 5.96 7.49
N ILE A 612 -33.05 6.04 8.82
CA ILE A 612 -33.99 6.65 9.77
C ILE A 612 -33.23 7.55 10.75
N HIS A 613 -33.60 8.82 10.83
CA HIS A 613 -33.10 9.75 11.86
C HIS A 613 -34.16 9.96 12.94
N VAL A 614 -33.79 9.81 14.21
CA VAL A 614 -34.65 9.99 15.38
C VAL A 614 -34.05 11.09 16.26
N ASP A 615 -34.72 12.23 16.38
CA ASP A 615 -34.35 13.28 17.34
C ASP A 615 -35.12 13.09 18.64
N THR A 616 -34.42 12.56 19.65
CA THR A 616 -35.00 12.24 20.96
C THR A 616 -35.29 13.45 21.86
N THR A 617 -35.08 14.67 21.36
CA THR A 617 -35.54 15.90 22.00
C THR A 617 -36.91 16.35 21.50
N ARG A 618 -37.35 15.81 20.35
CA ARG A 618 -38.60 16.18 19.67
C ARG A 618 -39.58 15.04 19.53
N GLU A 619 -39.08 13.81 19.45
CA GLU A 619 -39.86 12.59 19.23
C GLU A 619 -39.84 11.72 20.50
N SER A 620 -41.01 11.20 20.90
CA SER A 620 -41.08 10.23 22.00
C SER A 620 -40.55 8.86 21.55
N PRO A 621 -40.02 8.03 22.48
CA PRO A 621 -39.57 6.68 22.15
C PRO A 621 -40.67 5.82 21.48
N GLU A 622 -41.92 5.98 21.89
CA GLU A 622 -43.07 5.27 21.32
C GLU A 622 -43.36 5.69 19.87
N ALA A 623 -43.31 7.00 19.58
CA ALA A 623 -43.52 7.53 18.23
C ALA A 623 -42.39 7.10 17.28
N ALA A 624 -41.13 7.17 17.76
CA ALA A 624 -39.98 6.69 17.01
C ALA A 624 -40.09 5.19 16.71
N ALA A 625 -40.50 4.38 17.69
CA ALA A 625 -40.69 2.95 17.50
C ALA A 625 -41.79 2.62 16.48
N GLU A 626 -42.91 3.35 16.50
CA GLU A 626 -43.98 3.19 15.50
C GLU A 626 -43.46 3.43 14.09
N ARG A 627 -42.82 4.59 13.87
CA ARG A 627 -42.26 4.99 12.58
C ARG A 627 -41.22 4.01 12.05
N ILE A 628 -40.40 3.44 12.92
CA ILE A 628 -39.42 2.41 12.55
C ILE A 628 -40.13 1.13 12.09
N VAL A 629 -41.14 0.66 12.83
CA VAL A 629 -41.90 -0.54 12.46
C VAL A 629 -42.64 -0.33 11.12
N GLU A 630 -43.26 0.83 10.92
CA GLU A 630 -43.93 1.19 9.66
C GLU A 630 -42.96 1.18 8.47
N HIS A 631 -41.77 1.75 8.64
CA HIS A 631 -40.73 1.74 7.61
C HIS A 631 -40.26 0.32 7.28
N VAL A 632 -40.10 -0.53 8.30
CA VAL A 632 -39.58 -1.90 8.16
C VAL A 632 -40.58 -2.84 7.50
N LEU A 633 -41.88 -2.69 7.82
CA LEU A 633 -42.94 -3.55 7.31
C LEU A 633 -43.59 -3.03 6.02
N GLY A 634 -43.43 -1.75 5.70
CA GLY A 634 -44.04 -1.11 4.53
C GLY A 634 -45.54 -0.87 4.74
N ILE A 635 -45.89 0.29 5.32
CA ILE A 635 -47.25 0.83 5.53
C ILE A 635 -48.29 -0.21 6.02
N TRP A 636 -48.45 -0.28 7.34
CA TRP A 636 -49.63 -0.86 7.97
C TRP A 636 -50.50 0.28 8.51
N ALA A 637 -51.49 0.72 7.74
CA ALA A 637 -52.59 1.49 8.32
C ALA A 637 -53.60 0.49 8.85
N PRO A 638 -53.87 0.40 10.17
CA PRO A 638 -55.04 -0.30 10.63
C PRO A 638 -56.24 0.56 10.21
N THR A 639 -56.95 0.16 9.16
CA THR A 639 -58.34 0.58 8.99
C THR A 639 -59.10 0.12 10.23
N LEU A 640 -59.38 1.06 11.12
CA LEU A 640 -60.48 0.97 12.08
C LEU A 640 -61.78 1.36 11.37
#